data_AF-A0A9D7DYA3-F1
#
_entry.id   AF-A0A9D7DYA3-F1
#
_cell.length_a   1.000
_cell.length_b   1.000
_cell.length_c   1.000
_cell.angle_alpha   90.00
_cell.angle_beta   90.00
_cell.angle_gamma   90.00
#
_symmetry.space_group_name_H-M   'P 1'
#
loop_
_entity.id
_entity.type
_entity.pdbx_description
1 polymer ?
#
loop_
_entity_poly.entity_id
_entity_poly.type
_entity_poly.pdbx_seq_one_letter_code
_entity_poly.pdbx_strand_id
1 'polypeptide(L)'
;MRKMILLLLVLVGAAYAAEDYRNTPWKIEHWLAKDDINEVQRGDADLCNLFYRETSDSLFCKTTLRADWQGACDVRWEVRDTKGFIARLSSNAEPNALVAERSYRGVLEWAIARPADWARVDAIDIETFSGNEQFDKISWSRAEHRSLDGEVGNAAMVHHGNQGLTYTDVFRGQNATEGFDEILELHDSRNAPGNFHLSGTLITAADWYDQPFLQWMRDGITEGWLAVLGSAYAQHIMPFVNDNMNNWAVEIEQDLISYKLGYDAHVAWVPERVWLAQGHYPDGGIVDAWLGDNWTQHGINAVILDDWPHVAGNSDRKIHWMNNGSGITLRVIPIDGEFTGNCHYNPGAAIAQVQGTGRYQLIVYGTDWEAASEMADFNCPDCLENYSQVVTWCADNFPAVDLWKLDAALNNADFNGWGIEVGNGTYGLIGGDQGYGGSNNSWYTHWAGTASLSDDHAPAWNYGTIWTNVYNQVVAAPSNNLSETAWYVMMTNLHETAWHDYMGGPISGWQHRYSAHIKNAAVYAEAARWAGGLYANTCGAFFSDIDIDGVDELIIHNDRVFAVFESTGGRAQYVFSKGPGGENFSIVGSDNTYWAETDGDFDEPGSNNHQAAFADVSPTYRNDLYALAIDSSSNSFARISMSHGSVAKSFEIAAGEPFLRALYEVGQQDCYIRHGFSPDLLGMIWDAEMQRVYDPDVAYTGFRNPNSGATGALVINNGGASHNLEFSGTLLRGDELRGYDRFSYLLYAGPTSAPDVNGRVAELEALTSLNLDNFGPRLDPNVAFVNNTTVELLFNESVNEALAEIPGNWAMSDFNTNYTVTSAVRQADWRRVRLTVSPALSGGESGFVSVVNVTDLNGNFVEVGYDAATLTVPNGLTPHTIFVDGVKDFDVANECLIAATDTFTITWDATALYFGYWNKDLNTGDLFINIDTNHTNNSGATTDSWGRVQFANPFKIEYQIAIEGGPGNIAINRWNGAAWVYQNFGQHGATSYNGWASNPYTEIRVPWADLGNPSGIALSLHVTQETTTITTRALPSTNPTGALVTLSQFYRIYPPYASGPLPLMGVRTKNILSAPVVAIDDLVISWQSGSARLQWNAIPGAHTYEVYRADNTDGPFTLLAETSQLTFDDTNLLPGSLAFYHVRARGGI
;
A
#
# COMPACT_ATOMS: atom_id res chain seq x y z
N MET A 1 5.46 48.78 -59.84
CA MET A 1 4.43 49.54 -59.09
C MET A 1 3.15 48.78 -58.76
N ARG A 2 2.62 47.83 -59.57
CA ARG A 2 1.43 47.01 -59.19
C ARG A 2 1.67 45.52 -58.94
N LYS A 3 2.92 45.04 -59.02
CA LYS A 3 3.25 43.60 -58.87
C LYS A 3 3.83 43.18 -57.51
N MET A 4 4.36 44.10 -56.68
CA MET A 4 4.83 43.74 -55.33
C MET A 4 3.67 43.58 -54.34
N ILE A 5 2.70 44.50 -54.36
CA ILE A 5 1.55 44.49 -53.44
C ILE A 5 0.57 43.34 -53.75
N LEU A 6 0.50 42.86 -55.01
CA LEU A 6 -0.42 41.79 -55.39
C LEU A 6 0.15 40.37 -55.16
N LEU A 7 1.45 40.22 -54.86
CA LEU A 7 2.07 38.91 -54.65
C LEU A 7 2.22 38.52 -53.18
N LEU A 8 2.24 39.51 -52.27
CA LEU A 8 2.14 39.28 -50.81
C LEU A 8 0.71 38.89 -50.35
N LEU A 9 -0.29 39.05 -51.22
CA LEU A 9 -1.72 38.97 -50.89
C LEU A 9 -2.43 37.68 -51.36
N VAL A 10 -1.72 36.67 -51.88
CA VAL A 10 -2.35 35.51 -52.56
C VAL A 10 -2.11 34.13 -51.91
N LEU A 11 -1.32 34.01 -50.84
CA LEU A 11 -1.07 32.69 -50.22
C LEU A 11 -1.20 32.74 -48.70
N VAL A 12 -2.42 32.91 -48.21
CA VAL A 12 -2.82 32.51 -46.85
C VAL A 12 -3.91 31.46 -47.04
N GLY A 13 -3.53 30.19 -46.97
CA GLY A 13 -4.48 29.09 -47.21
C GLY A 13 -3.85 27.80 -47.70
N ALA A 14 -2.93 27.22 -46.93
CA ALA A 14 -2.69 25.79 -46.95
C ALA A 14 -2.52 25.35 -45.49
N ALA A 15 -3.47 24.55 -44.99
CA ALA A 15 -3.30 23.87 -43.72
C ALA A 15 -2.17 22.84 -43.92
N TYR A 16 -0.99 23.15 -43.40
CA TYR A 16 0.11 22.19 -43.32
C TYR A 16 -0.12 21.29 -42.11
N ALA A 17 -0.03 19.98 -42.31
CA ALA A 17 -0.04 19.00 -41.23
C ALA A 17 1.09 19.33 -40.22
N ALA A 18 0.88 18.95 -38.95
CA ALA A 18 1.88 19.05 -37.90
C ALA A 18 3.05 18.08 -38.20
N GLU A 19 3.98 18.47 -39.07
CA GLU A 19 5.32 17.89 -39.08
C GLU A 19 6.09 18.43 -37.86
N ASP A 20 6.82 17.55 -37.19
CA ASP A 20 7.70 17.83 -36.04
C ASP A 20 8.96 18.59 -36.51
N TYR A 21 8.85 19.90 -36.68
CA TYR A 21 9.92 20.74 -37.25
C TYR A 21 11.09 21.05 -36.30
N ARG A 22 11.05 20.62 -35.03
CA ARG A 22 12.21 20.76 -34.13
C ARG A 22 13.36 19.82 -34.53
N ASN A 23 13.07 18.75 -35.27
CA ASN A 23 14.06 17.74 -35.66
C ASN A 23 14.56 17.85 -37.10
N THR A 24 14.15 18.86 -37.85
CA THR A 24 14.80 19.20 -39.12
C THR A 24 15.89 20.23 -38.86
N PRO A 25 17.19 19.93 -39.10
CA PRO A 25 18.25 20.90 -38.87
C PRO A 25 17.97 22.17 -39.68
N TRP A 26 17.66 23.26 -38.98
CA TRP A 26 17.49 24.56 -39.59
C TRP A 26 18.85 24.97 -40.12
N LYS A 27 19.00 25.06 -41.44
CA LYS A 27 20.28 25.49 -42.02
C LYS A 27 20.54 26.94 -41.61
N ILE A 28 21.54 27.13 -40.74
CA ILE A 28 21.93 28.42 -40.13
C ILE A 28 22.33 29.49 -41.15
N GLU A 29 22.69 29.09 -42.36
CA GLU A 29 22.99 29.96 -43.50
C GLU A 29 21.82 30.89 -43.92
N HIS A 30 20.68 30.80 -43.23
CA HIS A 30 19.49 31.58 -43.46
C HIS A 30 19.09 32.49 -42.30
N TRP A 31 19.85 32.57 -41.22
CA TRP A 31 19.55 33.51 -40.14
C TRP A 31 19.91 34.93 -40.57
N LEU A 32 18.97 35.85 -40.38
CA LEU A 32 19.11 37.22 -40.85
C LEU A 32 19.52 38.12 -39.69
N ALA A 33 18.78 38.10 -38.58
CA ALA A 33 19.09 38.85 -37.37
C ALA A 33 18.72 38.06 -36.12
N LYS A 34 19.47 38.32 -35.04
CA LYS A 34 19.25 37.83 -33.69
C LYS A 34 18.98 39.03 -32.78
N ASP A 35 18.00 38.92 -31.91
CA ASP A 35 17.70 39.96 -30.92
C ASP A 35 18.48 39.80 -29.61
N ASP A 36 18.58 40.88 -28.84
CA ASP A 36 19.16 40.86 -27.50
C ASP A 36 18.12 40.35 -26.49
N ILE A 37 18.48 39.32 -25.74
CA ILE A 37 17.54 38.55 -24.92
C ILE A 37 17.18 39.32 -23.63
N ASN A 38 15.90 39.29 -23.23
CA ASN A 38 15.37 39.92 -22.00
C ASN A 38 15.34 41.45 -21.99
N GLU A 39 15.24 42.11 -23.15
CA GLU A 39 15.10 43.57 -23.16
C GLU A 39 13.71 44.06 -22.72
N VAL A 40 12.69 43.20 -22.79
CA VAL A 40 11.32 43.49 -22.38
C VAL A 40 10.93 42.91 -21.02
N GLN A 41 9.96 43.54 -20.35
CA GLN A 41 9.50 43.15 -19.01
C GLN A 41 8.54 41.94 -19.05
N ARG A 42 8.35 41.28 -17.90
CA ARG A 42 7.36 40.20 -17.73
C ARG A 42 5.95 40.75 -17.98
N GLY A 43 5.26 40.21 -18.99
CA GLY A 43 3.94 40.67 -19.43
C GLY A 43 3.88 41.16 -20.88
N ASP A 44 5.05 41.38 -21.50
CA ASP A 44 5.17 41.91 -22.86
C ASP A 44 5.58 40.83 -23.89
N ALA A 45 5.52 41.17 -25.19
CA ALA A 45 5.95 40.30 -26.28
C ALA A 45 7.38 40.62 -26.71
N ASP A 46 8.26 39.61 -26.66
CA ASP A 46 9.70 39.68 -26.96
C ASP A 46 9.95 39.12 -28.37
N LEU A 47 10.66 39.86 -29.20
CA LEU A 47 11.17 39.37 -30.48
C LEU A 47 12.39 38.51 -30.19
N CYS A 48 12.43 37.31 -30.74
CA CYS A 48 13.56 36.41 -30.47
C CYS A 48 14.52 36.41 -31.64
N ASN A 49 14.04 36.01 -32.83
CA ASN A 49 14.92 35.74 -33.96
C ASN A 49 14.21 35.97 -35.30
N LEU A 50 14.97 36.46 -36.29
CA LEU A 50 14.57 36.57 -37.68
C LEU A 50 15.42 35.67 -38.57
N PHE A 51 14.79 34.72 -39.24
CA PHE A 51 15.47 33.75 -40.11
C PHE A 51 14.67 33.46 -41.38
N TYR A 52 15.33 32.87 -42.36
CA TYR A 52 14.79 32.51 -43.65
C TYR A 52 14.79 30.98 -43.80
N ARG A 53 13.87 30.41 -44.59
CA ARG A 53 13.88 28.97 -44.91
C ARG A 53 13.69 28.75 -46.41
N GLU A 54 14.69 28.16 -47.05
CA GLU A 54 14.68 27.88 -48.49
C GLU A 54 13.62 26.85 -48.91
N THR A 55 13.37 25.83 -48.09
CA THR A 55 12.44 24.73 -48.44
C THR A 55 10.98 25.17 -48.54
N SER A 56 10.61 26.28 -47.90
CA SER A 56 9.25 26.82 -47.92
C SER A 56 9.11 28.13 -48.69
N ASP A 57 10.20 28.66 -49.26
CA ASP A 57 10.27 29.98 -49.91
C ASP A 57 9.59 31.09 -49.07
N SER A 58 9.86 31.11 -47.75
CA SER A 58 9.28 32.05 -46.78
C SER A 58 10.32 32.56 -45.78
N LEU A 59 10.09 33.77 -45.28
CA LEU A 59 10.81 34.38 -44.15
C LEU A 59 10.02 34.14 -42.88
N PHE A 60 10.70 33.80 -41.79
CA PHE A 60 10.11 33.48 -40.51
C PHE A 60 10.64 34.40 -39.42
N CYS A 61 9.76 34.85 -38.54
CA CYS A 61 10.15 35.47 -37.28
C CYS A 61 9.44 34.71 -36.16
N LYS A 62 10.19 34.41 -35.11
CA LYS A 62 9.62 33.89 -33.87
C LYS A 62 9.53 35.00 -32.84
N THR A 63 8.37 35.07 -32.22
CA THR A 63 8.14 35.96 -31.08
C THR A 63 7.76 35.10 -29.89
N THR A 64 8.52 35.21 -28.82
CA THR A 64 8.20 34.55 -27.55
C THR A 64 7.38 35.52 -26.73
N LEU A 65 6.21 35.06 -26.33
CA LEU A 65 5.29 35.78 -25.50
C LEU A 65 5.61 35.44 -24.05
N ARG A 66 5.92 36.46 -23.26
CA ARG A 66 6.14 36.30 -21.83
C ARG A 66 4.82 36.35 -21.03
N ALA A 67 3.66 36.27 -21.72
CA ALA A 67 2.29 36.18 -21.20
C ALA A 67 1.27 35.72 -22.27
N ASP A 68 0.00 35.50 -21.90
CA ASP A 68 -1.10 35.23 -22.85
C ASP A 68 -1.24 36.36 -23.88
N TRP A 69 -1.37 36.02 -25.17
CA TRP A 69 -1.62 36.99 -26.24
C TRP A 69 -2.98 37.68 -26.04
N GLN A 70 -3.00 38.77 -25.28
CA GLN A 70 -4.19 39.60 -25.15
C GLN A 70 -4.38 40.35 -26.46
N GLY A 71 -5.62 40.45 -26.97
CA GLY A 71 -5.96 41.07 -28.25
C GLY A 71 -5.61 42.57 -28.43
N ALA A 72 -4.76 43.12 -27.55
CA ALA A 72 -4.12 44.42 -27.66
C ALA A 72 -2.70 44.37 -28.27
N CYS A 73 -2.08 43.19 -28.41
CA CYS A 73 -0.72 43.06 -28.97
C CYS A 73 -0.71 42.96 -30.50
N ASP A 74 0.26 43.59 -31.18
CA ASP A 74 0.41 43.66 -32.64
C ASP A 74 1.86 43.42 -33.04
N VAL A 75 2.11 42.52 -34.01
CA VAL A 75 3.43 42.33 -34.63
C VAL A 75 3.42 42.96 -36.00
N ARG A 76 4.40 43.83 -36.27
CA ARG A 76 4.51 44.56 -37.53
C ARG A 76 5.79 44.22 -38.25
N TRP A 77 5.68 43.88 -39.53
CA TRP A 77 6.81 43.68 -40.42
C TRP A 77 6.92 44.84 -41.40
N GLU A 78 8.09 45.46 -41.48
CA GLU A 78 8.45 46.45 -42.49
C GLU A 78 9.62 45.95 -43.36
N VAL A 79 9.35 45.65 -44.62
CA VAL A 79 10.38 45.18 -45.58
C VAL A 79 10.75 46.31 -46.53
N ARG A 80 12.03 46.65 -46.58
CA ARG A 80 12.60 47.72 -47.43
C ARG A 80 13.49 47.14 -48.54
N ASP A 81 13.34 47.67 -49.75
CA ASP A 81 14.19 47.33 -50.89
C ASP A 81 15.31 48.37 -51.15
N THR A 82 16.30 47.98 -51.95
CA THR A 82 17.45 48.81 -52.39
C THR A 82 17.07 50.09 -53.15
N LYS A 83 15.77 50.32 -53.43
CA LYS A 83 15.24 51.52 -54.09
C LYS A 83 14.35 52.36 -53.17
N GLY A 84 14.28 52.03 -51.88
CA GLY A 84 13.51 52.75 -50.86
C GLY A 84 12.01 52.44 -50.87
N PHE A 85 11.57 51.35 -51.51
CA PHE A 85 10.19 50.89 -51.41
C PHE A 85 9.97 50.14 -50.09
N ILE A 86 8.84 50.41 -49.43
CA ILE A 86 8.50 49.88 -48.10
C ILE A 86 7.19 49.08 -48.20
N ALA A 87 7.21 47.81 -47.80
CA ALA A 87 6.01 47.01 -47.57
C ALA A 87 5.78 46.86 -46.06
N ARG A 88 4.53 47.07 -45.60
CA ARG A 88 4.14 46.93 -44.18
C ARG A 88 3.03 45.91 -44.02
N LEU A 89 3.21 45.01 -43.06
CA LEU A 89 2.22 44.04 -42.64
C LEU A 89 2.06 44.13 -41.12
N SER A 90 0.87 43.88 -40.61
CA SER A 90 0.54 43.97 -39.17
C SER A 90 -0.41 42.84 -38.82
N SER A 91 -0.28 42.23 -37.64
CA SER A 91 -1.16 41.14 -37.21
C SER A 91 -2.59 41.59 -36.94
N ASN A 92 -2.82 42.88 -36.67
CA ASN A 92 -4.13 43.43 -36.32
C ASN A 92 -4.84 44.21 -37.45
N ALA A 93 -4.30 44.25 -38.67
CA ALA A 93 -4.79 45.11 -39.76
C ALA A 93 -5.48 44.37 -40.92
N GLU A 94 -6.81 44.35 -40.97
CA GLU A 94 -7.56 43.91 -42.18
C GLU A 94 -7.56 45.01 -43.27
N PRO A 95 -7.18 44.73 -44.54
CA PRO A 95 -7.09 43.43 -45.23
C PRO A 95 -5.65 42.94 -45.51
N ASN A 96 -4.65 43.36 -44.73
CA ASN A 96 -3.24 42.97 -44.88
C ASN A 96 -2.70 42.28 -43.60
N ALA A 97 -3.55 41.49 -42.95
CA ALA A 97 -3.27 40.94 -41.63
C ALA A 97 -2.20 39.83 -41.71
N LEU A 98 -1.14 39.94 -40.90
CA LEU A 98 -0.26 38.82 -40.60
C LEU A 98 -1.04 37.82 -39.76
N VAL A 99 -1.14 36.58 -40.22
CA VAL A 99 -1.66 35.48 -39.41
C VAL A 99 -0.47 34.68 -38.92
N ALA A 100 -0.38 34.43 -37.61
CA ALA A 100 0.61 33.49 -37.10
C ALA A 100 0.36 32.14 -37.78
N GLU A 101 1.38 31.59 -38.45
CA GLU A 101 1.24 30.29 -39.11
C GLU A 101 1.05 29.18 -38.07
N ARG A 102 1.61 29.37 -36.87
CA ARG A 102 1.51 28.46 -35.73
C ARG A 102 1.53 29.23 -34.40
N SER A 103 0.73 28.77 -33.44
CA SER A 103 0.76 29.24 -32.05
C SER A 103 0.87 28.02 -31.14
N TYR A 104 1.88 27.98 -30.27
CA TYR A 104 2.00 26.92 -29.27
C TYR A 104 2.69 27.46 -28.01
N ARG A 105 2.04 27.31 -26.84
CA ARG A 105 2.52 27.68 -25.49
C ARG A 105 3.38 28.96 -25.44
N GLY A 106 2.86 30.06 -25.97
CA GLY A 106 3.54 31.37 -25.89
C GLY A 106 4.57 31.63 -26.99
N VAL A 107 4.87 30.71 -27.91
CA VAL A 107 5.68 31.03 -29.10
C VAL A 107 4.75 31.19 -30.31
N LEU A 108 4.87 32.33 -30.98
CA LEU A 108 4.21 32.58 -32.25
C LEU A 108 5.25 32.58 -33.37
N GLU A 109 4.98 31.82 -34.41
CA GLU A 109 5.75 31.84 -35.65
C GLU A 109 4.99 32.63 -36.71
N TRP A 110 5.63 33.71 -37.16
CA TRP A 110 5.12 34.59 -38.20
C TRP A 110 5.87 34.29 -39.48
N ALA A 111 5.15 34.04 -40.56
CA ALA A 111 5.76 33.84 -41.86
C ALA A 111 5.28 34.88 -42.87
N ILE A 112 6.19 35.28 -43.75
CA ILE A 112 5.84 36.00 -44.96
C ILE A 112 6.44 35.27 -46.17
N ALA A 113 5.66 35.11 -47.23
CA ALA A 113 6.15 34.55 -48.47
C ALA A 113 7.36 35.35 -48.97
N ARG A 114 8.42 34.66 -49.39
CA ARG A 114 9.63 35.31 -49.88
C ARG A 114 9.28 36.16 -51.09
N PRO A 115 9.65 37.45 -51.11
CA PRO A 115 9.45 38.28 -52.28
C PRO A 115 10.16 37.66 -53.51
N ALA A 116 9.46 37.59 -54.65
CA ALA A 116 10.00 37.02 -55.89
C ALA A 116 11.33 37.66 -56.36
N ASP A 117 11.60 38.90 -55.94
CA ASP A 117 12.85 39.62 -56.14
C ASP A 117 13.67 39.69 -54.82
N TRP A 118 13.85 38.58 -54.10
CA TRP A 118 14.61 38.53 -52.82
C TRP A 118 15.95 39.28 -52.92
N ALA A 119 16.63 39.16 -54.06
CA ALA A 119 17.86 39.88 -54.39
C ALA A 119 17.76 41.42 -54.36
N ARG A 120 16.58 42.02 -54.14
CA ARG A 120 16.40 43.48 -53.98
C ARG A 120 16.08 43.94 -52.57
N VAL A 121 15.73 43.03 -51.65
CA VAL A 121 15.50 43.36 -50.24
C VAL A 121 16.82 43.85 -49.63
N ASP A 122 16.78 45.00 -48.97
CA ASP A 122 17.94 45.69 -48.39
C ASP A 122 17.87 45.77 -46.87
N ALA A 123 16.65 45.86 -46.31
CA ALA A 123 16.43 45.80 -44.87
C ALA A 123 15.04 45.22 -44.51
N ILE A 124 14.93 44.67 -43.31
CA ILE A 124 13.69 44.19 -42.70
C ILE A 124 13.67 44.71 -41.26
N ASP A 125 12.61 45.41 -40.85
CA ASP A 125 12.35 45.73 -39.45
C ASP A 125 11.12 44.94 -39.00
N ILE A 126 11.17 44.36 -37.81
CA ILE A 126 10.01 43.72 -37.17
C ILE A 126 9.87 44.34 -35.79
N GLU A 127 8.65 44.70 -35.42
CA GLU A 127 8.36 45.47 -34.22
C GLU A 127 7.16 44.85 -33.49
N THR A 128 7.24 44.71 -32.17
CA THR A 128 6.10 44.32 -31.31
C THR A 128 5.48 45.55 -30.68
N PHE A 129 4.15 45.54 -30.57
CA PHE A 129 3.38 46.62 -29.94
C PHE A 129 2.32 46.07 -28.99
N SER A 130 1.99 46.83 -27.96
CA SER A 130 0.74 46.72 -27.19
C SER A 130 0.00 48.05 -27.31
N GLY A 131 -1.16 48.05 -27.99
CA GLY A 131 -1.81 49.28 -28.43
C GLY A 131 -0.93 50.08 -29.42
N ASN A 132 -0.40 51.22 -28.96
CA ASN A 132 0.46 52.12 -29.76
C ASN A 132 1.92 52.20 -29.26
N GLU A 133 2.25 51.51 -28.17
CA GLU A 133 3.60 51.51 -27.59
C GLU A 133 4.41 50.37 -28.19
N GLN A 134 5.61 50.67 -28.69
CA GLN A 134 6.56 49.69 -29.22
C GLN A 134 7.34 49.09 -28.05
N PHE A 135 7.35 47.77 -27.94
CA PHE A 135 8.06 47.06 -26.88
C PHE A 135 9.44 46.61 -27.33
N ASP A 136 9.53 46.11 -28.55
CA ASP A 136 10.73 45.51 -29.09
C ASP A 136 10.84 45.79 -30.60
N LYS A 137 12.08 45.77 -31.12
CA LYS A 137 12.38 45.85 -32.53
C LYS A 137 13.66 45.10 -32.91
N ILE A 138 13.49 44.15 -33.82
CA ILE A 138 14.60 43.56 -34.57
C ILE A 138 14.74 44.21 -35.94
N SER A 139 15.95 44.65 -36.26
CA SER A 139 16.30 45.21 -37.57
C SER A 139 17.38 44.38 -38.23
N TRP A 140 17.13 43.99 -39.48
CA TRP A 140 18.10 43.36 -40.36
C TRP A 140 18.42 44.27 -41.54
N SER A 141 19.69 44.38 -41.90
CA SER A 141 20.11 44.92 -43.20
C SER A 141 20.99 43.91 -43.94
N ARG A 142 20.89 43.90 -45.26
CA ARG A 142 21.69 43.01 -46.10
C ARG A 142 23.19 43.26 -45.95
N ALA A 143 23.60 44.49 -45.65
CA ALA A 143 25.00 44.84 -45.44
C ALA A 143 25.56 44.27 -44.11
N GLU A 144 24.69 43.96 -43.15
CA GLU A 144 25.03 43.47 -41.81
C GLU A 144 24.77 41.97 -41.64
N HIS A 145 24.41 41.26 -42.73
CA HIS A 145 24.24 39.81 -42.73
C HIS A 145 25.52 39.11 -42.27
N ARG A 146 25.47 38.49 -41.09
CA ARG A 146 26.56 37.71 -40.51
C ARG A 146 26.14 36.25 -40.37
N SER A 147 27.09 35.32 -40.53
CA SER A 147 26.85 33.93 -40.15
C SER A 147 26.73 33.85 -38.63
N LEU A 148 25.71 33.15 -38.13
CA LEU A 148 25.51 32.90 -36.71
C LEU A 148 26.11 31.55 -36.24
N ASP A 149 26.97 30.89 -37.05
CA ASP A 149 27.53 29.57 -36.72
C ASP A 149 28.28 29.50 -35.37
N GLY A 150 28.80 30.64 -34.86
CA GLY A 150 29.45 30.77 -33.55
C GLY A 150 28.58 31.39 -32.45
N GLU A 151 27.31 31.68 -32.74
CA GLU A 151 26.33 32.27 -31.82
C GLU A 151 25.15 31.30 -31.55
N VAL A 152 25.29 30.04 -31.97
CA VAL A 152 24.36 28.94 -31.74
C VAL A 152 24.81 28.02 -30.60
N GLY A 153 23.86 27.47 -29.85
CA GLY A 153 24.10 26.48 -28.80
C GLY A 153 23.28 25.22 -29.03
N ASN A 154 23.83 24.05 -28.77
CA ASN A 154 23.09 22.78 -28.83
C ASN A 154 23.35 21.99 -27.57
N ALA A 155 22.29 21.62 -26.87
CA ALA A 155 22.37 20.72 -25.73
C ALA A 155 21.32 19.60 -25.83
N ALA A 156 21.53 18.52 -25.10
CA ALA A 156 20.51 17.51 -24.84
C ALA A 156 20.43 17.29 -23.33
N MET A 157 19.20 17.25 -22.80
CA MET A 157 18.95 16.99 -21.39
C MET A 157 18.46 15.57 -21.22
N VAL A 158 19.22 14.74 -20.50
CA VAL A 158 18.93 13.34 -20.21
C VAL A 158 18.60 13.16 -18.73
N HIS A 159 17.50 12.49 -18.47
CA HIS A 159 17.05 12.11 -17.13
C HIS A 159 16.94 10.60 -17.02
N HIS A 160 17.64 10.02 -16.07
CA HIS A 160 17.61 8.60 -15.80
C HIS A 160 16.74 8.30 -14.57
N GLY A 161 15.48 7.90 -14.77
CA GLY A 161 14.63 7.43 -13.68
C GLY A 161 14.78 5.92 -13.50
N ASN A 162 15.31 5.50 -12.36
CA ASN A 162 15.46 4.09 -12.02
C ASN A 162 15.14 3.82 -10.56
N GLN A 163 14.23 2.88 -10.31
CA GLN A 163 13.97 2.35 -8.98
C GLN A 163 13.44 0.92 -9.10
N GLY A 164 13.50 0.19 -7.98
CA GLY A 164 12.75 -1.05 -7.84
C GLY A 164 11.24 -0.82 -7.92
N LEU A 165 10.50 -1.85 -8.31
CA LEU A 165 9.06 -1.82 -8.63
C LEU A 165 8.16 -1.15 -7.56
N THR A 166 8.60 -1.19 -6.31
CA THR A 166 7.86 -0.80 -5.12
C THR A 166 8.19 0.63 -4.61
N TYR A 167 9.22 1.29 -5.15
CA TYR A 167 9.60 2.64 -4.73
C TYR A 167 8.98 3.65 -5.70
N THR A 168 7.81 4.18 -5.33
CA THR A 168 6.99 5.01 -6.23
C THR A 168 6.91 6.47 -5.85
N ASP A 169 7.49 6.86 -4.72
CA ASP A 169 7.55 8.26 -4.29
C ASP A 169 8.28 9.14 -5.32
N VAL A 170 9.13 8.56 -6.17
CA VAL A 170 9.83 9.28 -7.25
C VAL A 170 8.92 10.00 -8.24
N PHE A 171 7.71 9.51 -8.49
CA PHE A 171 6.85 10.09 -9.53
C PHE A 171 6.38 11.51 -9.18
N ARG A 172 6.08 11.76 -7.90
CA ARG A 172 5.41 12.96 -7.38
C ARG A 172 6.09 13.58 -6.15
N GLY A 173 7.19 12.99 -5.70
CA GLY A 173 7.87 13.38 -4.47
C GLY A 173 7.13 12.99 -3.19
N GLN A 174 7.81 13.20 -2.06
CA GLN A 174 7.20 13.20 -0.72
C GLN A 174 6.70 14.60 -0.33
N ASN A 175 7.19 15.64 -1.01
CA ASN A 175 6.81 17.04 -0.85
C ASN A 175 6.30 17.65 -2.17
N ALA A 176 5.55 18.75 -2.09
CA ALA A 176 4.91 19.37 -3.26
C ALA A 176 5.87 20.14 -4.21
N THR A 177 7.18 19.96 -4.09
CA THR A 177 8.20 20.66 -4.90
C THR A 177 9.35 19.74 -5.28
N GLU A 178 9.14 18.42 -5.24
CA GLU A 178 10.12 17.41 -5.60
C GLU A 178 9.42 16.28 -6.38
N GLY A 179 10.16 15.50 -7.15
CA GLY A 179 9.61 14.40 -7.95
C GLY A 179 9.74 14.56 -9.46
N PHE A 180 9.64 13.45 -10.19
CA PHE A 180 9.86 13.41 -11.63
C PHE A 180 8.92 14.33 -12.40
N ASP A 181 7.70 14.53 -11.88
CA ASP A 181 6.71 15.41 -12.45
C ASP A 181 7.13 16.87 -12.50
N GLU A 182 7.96 17.37 -11.59
CA GLU A 182 8.50 18.74 -11.64
C GLU A 182 9.34 18.99 -12.91
N ILE A 183 10.13 17.98 -13.31
CA ILE A 183 10.93 18.06 -14.55
C ILE A 183 10.02 17.90 -15.77
N LEU A 184 9.02 17.02 -15.73
CA LEU A 184 8.04 16.94 -16.82
C LEU A 184 7.29 18.26 -16.96
N GLU A 185 6.88 18.90 -15.88
CA GLU A 185 6.19 20.20 -15.90
C GLU A 185 7.06 21.28 -16.54
N LEU A 186 8.33 21.35 -16.16
CA LEU A 186 9.28 22.30 -16.75
C LEU A 186 9.42 22.10 -18.26
N HIS A 187 9.65 20.86 -18.70
CA HIS A 187 9.81 20.55 -20.11
C HIS A 187 8.52 20.76 -20.90
N ASP A 188 7.38 20.35 -20.35
CA ASP A 188 6.07 20.51 -20.96
C ASP A 188 5.68 22.00 -21.06
N SER A 189 5.78 22.75 -19.96
CA SER A 189 5.39 24.17 -19.92
C SER A 189 6.21 25.03 -20.88
N ARG A 190 7.48 24.68 -21.09
CA ARG A 190 8.38 25.36 -22.04
C ARG A 190 8.39 24.74 -23.43
N ASN A 191 7.70 23.61 -23.62
CA ASN A 191 7.83 22.78 -24.81
C ASN A 191 9.31 22.51 -25.11
N ALA A 192 10.11 22.20 -24.11
CA ALA A 192 11.55 22.01 -24.23
C ALA A 192 11.84 20.52 -24.46
N PRO A 193 12.53 20.14 -25.55
CA PRO A 193 12.93 18.76 -25.75
C PRO A 193 13.71 18.18 -24.56
N GLY A 194 13.25 17.06 -24.04
CA GLY A 194 13.91 16.28 -22.99
C GLY A 194 13.99 14.81 -23.37
N ASN A 195 14.97 14.11 -22.80
CA ASN A 195 15.22 12.69 -23.02
C ASN A 195 15.09 11.96 -21.70
N PHE A 196 14.13 11.06 -21.60
CA PHE A 196 13.73 10.46 -20.33
C PHE A 196 13.83 8.95 -20.43
N HIS A 197 14.59 8.37 -19.52
CA HIS A 197 14.56 6.95 -19.27
C HIS A 197 13.68 6.68 -18.05
N LEU A 198 12.82 5.66 -18.14
CA LEU A 198 12.20 5.00 -16.99
C LEU A 198 12.56 3.54 -17.08
N SER A 199 13.19 2.97 -16.05
CA SER A 199 13.40 1.53 -15.96
C SER A 199 12.09 0.76 -16.16
N GLY A 200 12.13 -0.42 -16.78
CA GLY A 200 10.96 -1.27 -16.98
C GLY A 200 10.22 -1.60 -15.68
N THR A 201 10.93 -1.71 -14.55
CA THR A 201 10.33 -1.80 -13.21
C THR A 201 9.50 -0.57 -12.88
N LEU A 202 9.99 0.65 -13.14
CA LEU A 202 9.23 1.88 -12.94
C LEU A 202 8.09 2.06 -13.95
N ILE A 203 8.22 1.58 -15.19
CA ILE A 203 7.10 1.59 -16.16
C ILE A 203 5.93 0.79 -15.61
N THR A 204 6.17 -0.43 -15.12
CA THR A 204 5.14 -1.25 -14.47
C THR A 204 4.64 -0.60 -13.18
N ALA A 205 5.53 -0.04 -12.35
CA ALA A 205 5.15 0.63 -11.10
C ALA A 205 4.21 1.81 -11.34
N ALA A 206 4.51 2.64 -12.35
CA ALA A 206 3.66 3.76 -12.73
C ALA A 206 2.29 3.29 -13.24
N ASP A 207 2.22 2.17 -13.96
CA ASP A 207 0.94 1.61 -14.42
C ASP A 207 0.05 1.13 -13.26
N TRP A 208 0.65 0.68 -12.14
CA TRP A 208 -0.08 0.28 -10.93
C TRP A 208 -0.43 1.47 -10.02
N TYR A 209 0.51 2.41 -9.83
CA TYR A 209 0.42 3.46 -8.80
C TYR A 209 0.05 4.85 -9.33
N ASP A 210 0.47 5.22 -10.56
CA ASP A 210 0.26 6.56 -11.14
C ASP A 210 0.08 6.50 -12.68
N GLN A 211 -1.02 5.88 -13.12
CA GLN A 211 -1.39 5.85 -14.55
C GLN A 211 -1.44 7.26 -15.19
N PRO A 212 -1.90 8.33 -14.51
CA PRO A 212 -1.81 9.69 -15.03
C PRO A 212 -0.38 10.15 -15.39
N PHE A 213 0.64 9.74 -14.64
CA PHE A 213 2.04 10.06 -14.96
C PHE A 213 2.47 9.43 -16.31
N LEU A 214 2.18 8.14 -16.54
CA LEU A 214 2.45 7.51 -17.84
C LEU A 214 1.66 8.18 -18.97
N GLN A 215 0.41 8.55 -18.72
CA GLN A 215 -0.40 9.26 -19.70
C GLN A 215 0.23 10.61 -20.07
N TRP A 216 0.77 11.35 -19.10
CA TRP A 216 1.46 12.61 -19.37
C TRP A 216 2.70 12.40 -20.25
N MET A 217 3.48 11.35 -20.02
CA MET A 217 4.61 11.04 -20.90
C MET A 217 4.16 10.74 -22.34
N ARG A 218 3.07 9.97 -22.53
CA ARG A 218 2.49 9.71 -23.86
C ARG A 218 2.02 10.99 -24.54
N ASP A 219 1.44 11.91 -23.78
CA ASP A 219 1.03 13.21 -24.28
C ASP A 219 2.26 14.02 -24.71
N GLY A 220 3.34 14.01 -23.92
CA GLY A 220 4.61 14.67 -24.28
C GLY A 220 5.29 14.09 -25.52
N ILE A 221 5.17 12.78 -25.75
CA ILE A 221 5.62 12.11 -26.98
C ILE A 221 4.80 12.61 -28.17
N THR A 222 3.47 12.62 -28.03
CA THR A 222 2.53 13.05 -29.07
C THR A 222 2.71 14.53 -29.41
N GLU A 223 2.98 15.37 -28.41
CA GLU A 223 3.26 16.79 -28.55
C GLU A 223 4.68 17.08 -29.07
N GLY A 224 5.59 16.10 -28.95
CA GLY A 224 6.89 16.10 -29.58
C GLY A 224 8.04 16.66 -28.74
N TRP A 225 7.81 17.05 -27.47
CA TRP A 225 8.86 17.52 -26.56
C TRP A 225 9.53 16.39 -25.76
N LEU A 226 8.92 15.21 -25.69
CA LEU A 226 9.47 14.07 -24.96
C LEU A 226 10.10 13.04 -25.91
N ALA A 227 11.31 12.60 -25.60
CA ALA A 227 11.91 11.37 -26.13
C ALA A 227 12.06 10.35 -25.00
N VAL A 228 11.81 9.08 -25.30
CA VAL A 228 12.04 7.97 -24.37
C VAL A 228 13.36 7.30 -24.73
N LEU A 229 14.17 7.00 -23.72
CA LEU A 229 15.42 6.27 -23.88
C LEU A 229 15.20 4.80 -23.49
N GLY A 230 15.84 3.89 -24.22
CA GLY A 230 15.91 2.48 -23.83
C GLY A 230 16.93 2.22 -22.72
N SER A 231 16.98 0.98 -22.22
CA SER A 231 18.00 0.46 -21.32
C SER A 231 17.83 -1.06 -21.15
N ALA A 232 18.24 -1.62 -20.01
CA ALA A 232 17.95 -2.98 -19.58
C ALA A 232 16.81 -2.99 -18.53
N TYR A 233 15.82 -3.87 -18.69
CA TYR A 233 14.58 -3.94 -17.90
C TYR A 233 14.69 -3.60 -16.40
N ALA A 234 15.56 -4.31 -15.68
CA ALA A 234 15.70 -4.17 -14.22
C ALA A 234 16.98 -3.41 -13.79
N GLN A 235 17.71 -2.79 -14.72
CA GLN A 235 18.97 -2.08 -14.44
C GLN A 235 20.04 -2.92 -13.72
N HIS A 236 20.08 -4.22 -13.98
CA HIS A 236 21.18 -5.07 -13.51
C HIS A 236 22.50 -4.64 -14.19
N ILE A 237 23.63 -4.88 -13.51
CA ILE A 237 24.94 -4.48 -14.05
C ILE A 237 25.39 -5.48 -15.12
N MET A 238 25.12 -5.12 -16.37
CA MET A 238 25.12 -6.00 -17.54
C MET A 238 26.39 -6.85 -17.76
N PRO A 239 27.63 -6.34 -17.62
CA PRO A 239 28.83 -7.16 -17.91
C PRO A 239 28.96 -8.42 -17.03
N PHE A 240 28.27 -8.46 -15.89
CA PHE A 240 28.43 -9.50 -14.89
C PHE A 240 27.37 -10.61 -14.93
N VAL A 241 26.45 -10.54 -15.88
CA VAL A 241 25.45 -11.59 -16.14
C VAL A 241 25.66 -12.21 -17.53
N ASN A 242 24.92 -13.28 -17.84
CA ASN A 242 25.06 -13.95 -19.13
C ASN A 242 24.51 -13.09 -20.28
N ASP A 243 25.12 -13.20 -21.46
CA ASP A 243 24.69 -12.52 -22.70
C ASP A 243 23.18 -12.67 -22.98
N ASN A 244 22.63 -13.87 -22.87
CA ASN A 244 21.19 -14.09 -23.05
C ASN A 244 20.30 -13.32 -22.07
N MET A 245 20.80 -13.02 -20.86
CA MET A 245 20.07 -12.22 -19.86
C MET A 245 20.07 -10.75 -20.27
N ASN A 246 21.19 -10.25 -20.79
CA ASN A 246 21.30 -8.89 -21.34
C ASN A 246 20.42 -8.73 -22.58
N ASN A 247 20.42 -9.72 -23.48
CA ASN A 247 19.56 -9.77 -24.66
C ASN A 247 18.08 -9.66 -24.25
N TRP A 248 17.64 -10.55 -23.36
CA TRP A 248 16.27 -10.55 -22.85
C TRP A 248 15.93 -9.20 -22.20
N ALA A 249 16.79 -8.65 -21.35
CA ALA A 249 16.49 -7.41 -20.63
C ALA A 249 16.35 -6.17 -21.53
N VAL A 250 17.17 -6.07 -22.58
CA VAL A 250 17.08 -4.96 -23.55
C VAL A 250 15.87 -5.14 -24.46
N GLU A 251 15.55 -6.38 -24.86
CA GLU A 251 14.34 -6.69 -25.62
C GLU A 251 13.08 -6.31 -24.83
N ILE A 252 12.96 -6.76 -23.58
CA ILE A 252 11.79 -6.50 -22.74
C ILE A 252 11.63 -5.00 -22.45
N GLU A 253 12.71 -4.27 -22.20
CA GLU A 253 12.65 -2.82 -22.03
C GLU A 253 12.11 -2.11 -23.28
N GLN A 254 12.62 -2.48 -24.46
CA GLN A 254 12.13 -1.94 -25.74
C GLN A 254 10.65 -2.26 -25.98
N ASP A 255 10.25 -3.49 -25.72
CA ASP A 255 8.87 -3.91 -25.92
C ASP A 255 7.92 -3.22 -24.93
N LEU A 256 8.33 -3.02 -23.66
CA LEU A 256 7.55 -2.26 -22.68
C LEU A 256 7.42 -0.79 -23.07
N ILE A 257 8.50 -0.14 -23.52
CA ILE A 257 8.45 1.24 -24.03
C ILE A 257 7.50 1.33 -25.23
N SER A 258 7.60 0.40 -26.18
CA SER A 258 6.73 0.37 -27.35
C SER A 258 5.26 0.15 -26.95
N TYR A 259 4.99 -0.79 -26.06
CA TYR A 259 3.65 -1.16 -25.63
C TYR A 259 2.98 -0.09 -24.75
N LYS A 260 3.70 0.43 -23.75
CA LYS A 260 3.15 1.36 -22.75
C LYS A 260 3.26 2.82 -23.13
N LEU A 261 4.26 3.21 -23.91
CA LEU A 261 4.51 4.61 -24.26
C LEU A 261 4.32 4.90 -25.74
N GLY A 262 4.26 3.86 -26.60
CA GLY A 262 4.10 4.03 -28.04
C GLY A 262 5.32 4.65 -28.71
N TYR A 263 6.52 4.44 -28.14
CA TYR A 263 7.78 5.02 -28.60
C TYR A 263 8.72 3.93 -29.15
N ASP A 264 9.53 4.28 -30.15
CA ASP A 264 10.58 3.44 -30.72
C ASP A 264 11.93 4.08 -30.38
N ALA A 265 12.57 3.61 -29.32
CA ALA A 265 13.79 4.23 -28.79
C ALA A 265 15.02 3.74 -29.58
N HIS A 266 15.91 4.65 -29.98
CA HIS A 266 17.16 4.29 -30.66
C HIS A 266 18.41 4.67 -29.86
N VAL A 267 18.23 5.31 -28.71
CA VAL A 267 19.29 5.66 -27.77
C VAL A 267 18.98 5.00 -26.43
N ALA A 268 19.99 4.38 -25.82
CA ALA A 268 19.83 3.73 -24.53
C ALA A 268 20.77 4.27 -23.46
N TRP A 269 20.28 4.30 -22.23
CA TRP A 269 21.08 4.46 -21.03
C TRP A 269 21.72 3.11 -20.66
N VAL A 270 23.03 3.10 -20.40
CA VAL A 270 23.72 1.91 -19.88
C VAL A 270 23.66 1.96 -18.36
N PRO A 271 23.14 0.92 -17.67
CA PRO A 271 23.07 0.88 -16.21
C PRO A 271 24.43 1.19 -15.58
N GLU A 272 24.47 2.21 -14.73
CA GLU A 272 25.69 2.74 -14.09
C GLU A 272 26.83 3.09 -15.05
N ARG A 273 26.53 3.23 -16.34
CA ARG A 273 27.50 3.42 -17.43
C ARG A 273 28.66 2.43 -17.33
N VAL A 274 28.41 1.20 -16.86
CA VAL A 274 29.44 0.18 -16.72
C VAL A 274 29.69 -0.47 -18.08
N TRP A 275 30.73 -0.01 -18.77
CA TRP A 275 31.13 -0.52 -20.07
C TRP A 275 32.41 -1.33 -19.95
N LEU A 276 32.31 -2.65 -20.07
CA LEU A 276 33.43 -3.58 -19.91
C LEU A 276 33.47 -4.60 -21.04
N ALA A 277 34.65 -5.17 -21.29
CA ALA A 277 34.85 -6.21 -22.29
C ALA A 277 35.93 -7.19 -21.85
N GLN A 278 35.75 -8.49 -22.14
CA GLN A 278 36.72 -9.51 -21.79
C GLN A 278 38.08 -9.27 -22.45
N GLY A 279 39.17 -9.51 -21.71
CA GLY A 279 40.53 -9.33 -22.19
C GLY A 279 41.07 -7.89 -22.08
N HIS A 280 40.29 -6.98 -21.52
CA HIS A 280 40.65 -5.59 -21.26
C HIS A 280 40.48 -5.27 -19.78
N TYR A 281 41.45 -4.59 -19.16
CA TYR A 281 41.32 -4.16 -17.77
C TYR A 281 40.30 -3.01 -17.67
N PRO A 282 39.40 -3.02 -16.67
CA PRO A 282 39.18 -4.04 -15.64
C PRO A 282 38.38 -5.24 -16.18
N ASP A 283 38.75 -6.45 -15.75
CA ASP A 283 38.25 -7.75 -16.23
C ASP A 283 37.65 -8.67 -15.15
N GLY A 284 37.66 -8.24 -13.89
CA GLY A 284 37.17 -9.04 -12.77
C GLY A 284 35.67 -9.36 -12.89
N GLY A 285 35.30 -10.64 -12.80
CA GLY A 285 33.89 -11.06 -12.74
C GLY A 285 33.08 -10.93 -14.03
N ILE A 286 33.67 -10.46 -15.13
CA ILE A 286 32.97 -10.31 -16.41
C ILE A 286 32.51 -11.66 -16.94
N VAL A 287 31.22 -11.79 -17.21
CA VAL A 287 30.58 -13.00 -17.77
C VAL A 287 30.24 -12.77 -19.24
N ASP A 288 29.66 -11.62 -19.57
CA ASP A 288 29.40 -11.23 -20.95
C ASP A 288 30.69 -10.80 -21.66
N ALA A 289 31.00 -11.42 -22.80
CA ALA A 289 32.25 -11.17 -23.50
C ALA A 289 32.34 -9.74 -24.04
N TRP A 290 31.23 -9.18 -24.52
CA TRP A 290 31.17 -7.86 -25.12
C TRP A 290 29.73 -7.37 -25.25
N LEU A 291 29.41 -6.23 -24.63
CA LEU A 291 28.03 -5.75 -24.48
C LEU A 291 27.37 -5.14 -25.72
N GLY A 292 28.12 -4.85 -26.77
CA GLY A 292 27.62 -3.97 -27.83
C GLY A 292 26.57 -4.59 -28.77
N ASP A 293 26.48 -5.92 -28.82
CA ASP A 293 25.52 -6.67 -29.62
C ASP A 293 24.16 -6.68 -28.95
N ASN A 294 24.11 -6.80 -27.62
CA ASN A 294 22.88 -6.73 -26.83
C ASN A 294 22.05 -5.50 -27.25
N TRP A 295 22.69 -4.35 -27.45
CA TRP A 295 22.00 -3.13 -27.88
C TRP A 295 21.53 -3.18 -29.34
N THR A 296 22.46 -3.42 -30.27
CA THR A 296 22.17 -3.23 -31.70
C THR A 296 21.19 -4.22 -32.29
N GLN A 297 21.10 -5.42 -31.73
CA GLN A 297 20.12 -6.41 -32.18
C GLN A 297 18.67 -6.05 -31.79
N HIS A 298 18.48 -5.17 -30.80
CA HIS A 298 17.19 -4.70 -30.31
C HIS A 298 16.90 -3.25 -30.71
N GLY A 299 17.41 -2.81 -31.87
CA GLY A 299 17.05 -1.51 -32.45
C GLY A 299 17.79 -0.29 -31.87
N ILE A 300 18.62 -0.46 -30.84
CA ILE A 300 19.42 0.62 -30.28
C ILE A 300 20.61 0.95 -31.21
N ASN A 301 20.77 2.23 -31.55
CA ASN A 301 21.82 2.70 -32.45
C ASN A 301 22.92 3.47 -31.71
N ALA A 302 22.64 3.94 -30.50
CA ALA A 302 23.64 4.56 -29.64
C ALA A 302 23.38 4.30 -28.16
N VAL A 303 24.46 4.31 -27.39
CA VAL A 303 24.43 4.24 -25.93
C VAL A 303 25.00 5.50 -25.32
N ILE A 304 24.48 5.88 -24.16
CA ILE A 304 24.96 7.00 -23.36
C ILE A 304 26.03 6.49 -22.39
N LEU A 305 27.20 7.11 -22.43
CA LEU A 305 28.36 6.83 -21.56
C LEU A 305 28.99 8.15 -21.12
N ASP A 306 29.93 8.12 -20.18
CA ASP A 306 30.59 9.34 -19.68
C ASP A 306 31.76 9.83 -20.57
N ASP A 307 32.06 11.13 -20.51
CA ASP A 307 33.27 11.73 -21.06
C ASP A 307 34.55 10.98 -20.64
N TRP A 308 34.70 10.71 -19.35
CA TRP A 308 35.74 9.90 -18.75
C TRP A 308 35.12 8.76 -17.92
N PRO A 309 35.59 7.52 -18.06
CA PRO A 309 36.76 7.08 -18.82
C PRO A 309 36.47 6.75 -20.30
N HIS A 310 35.21 6.69 -20.71
CA HIS A 310 34.80 6.04 -21.96
C HIS A 310 35.27 6.76 -23.22
N VAL A 311 35.21 8.10 -23.24
CA VAL A 311 35.53 8.94 -24.41
C VAL A 311 36.85 9.70 -24.22
N ALA A 312 37.65 9.30 -23.21
CA ALA A 312 38.88 9.99 -22.83
C ALA A 312 39.83 10.23 -24.02
N GLY A 313 40.21 11.51 -24.23
CA GLY A 313 41.09 11.93 -25.33
C GLY A 313 40.37 12.20 -26.66
N ASN A 314 39.05 12.03 -26.72
CA ASN A 314 38.18 12.46 -27.82
C ASN A 314 37.26 13.60 -27.37
N SER A 315 36.38 14.09 -28.26
CA SER A 315 35.47 15.18 -27.90
C SER A 315 34.23 14.63 -27.22
N ASP A 316 34.01 15.04 -25.99
CA ASP A 316 32.77 14.91 -25.21
C ASP A 316 31.57 15.71 -25.75
N ARG A 317 31.76 16.45 -26.84
CA ARG A 317 30.70 17.26 -27.49
C ARG A 317 30.30 16.76 -28.87
N LYS A 318 30.54 15.47 -29.12
CA LYS A 318 30.34 14.79 -30.41
C LYS A 318 29.80 13.38 -30.17
N ILE A 319 29.01 12.90 -31.13
CA ILE A 319 28.50 11.52 -31.12
C ILE A 319 29.44 10.65 -31.95
N HIS A 320 30.12 9.72 -31.29
CA HIS A 320 31.20 8.92 -31.87
C HIS A 320 30.73 7.54 -32.32
N TRP A 321 31.44 6.94 -33.28
CA TRP A 321 31.25 5.53 -33.62
C TRP A 321 32.12 4.70 -32.69
N MET A 322 31.58 3.62 -32.16
CA MET A 322 32.37 2.67 -31.39
C MET A 322 33.17 1.80 -32.36
N ASN A 323 34.48 1.80 -32.19
CA ASN A 323 35.34 0.78 -32.77
C ASN A 323 35.25 -0.46 -31.88
N ASN A 324 34.84 -1.59 -32.45
CA ASN A 324 34.62 -2.83 -31.68
C ASN A 324 35.21 -4.07 -32.35
N GLY A 325 35.89 -3.95 -33.50
CA GLY A 325 36.45 -5.10 -34.23
C GLY A 325 35.42 -6.12 -34.78
N SER A 326 34.17 -6.06 -34.34
CA SER A 326 33.07 -6.99 -34.64
C SER A 326 32.14 -6.51 -35.77
N GLY A 327 32.40 -5.32 -36.33
CA GLY A 327 31.61 -4.78 -37.44
C GLY A 327 30.27 -4.19 -37.03
N ILE A 328 30.07 -3.93 -35.75
CA ILE A 328 28.85 -3.35 -35.20
C ILE A 328 28.93 -1.83 -35.23
N THR A 329 27.86 -1.18 -35.67
CA THR A 329 27.82 0.27 -35.94
C THR A 329 27.31 1.11 -34.77
N LEU A 330 27.32 0.54 -33.55
CA LEU A 330 26.87 1.22 -32.34
C LEU A 330 27.65 2.53 -32.13
N ARG A 331 26.95 3.55 -31.67
CA ARG A 331 27.52 4.86 -31.39
C ARG A 331 27.54 5.14 -29.89
N VAL A 332 28.42 6.04 -29.48
CA VAL A 332 28.50 6.52 -28.09
C VAL A 332 28.19 8.00 -28.03
N ILE A 333 27.31 8.36 -27.10
CA ILE A 333 26.94 9.73 -26.76
C ILE A 333 27.57 10.03 -25.38
N PRO A 334 28.64 10.82 -25.32
CA PRO A 334 29.27 11.20 -24.06
C PRO A 334 28.41 12.21 -23.28
N ILE A 335 28.19 11.94 -21.99
CA ILE A 335 27.78 12.96 -21.01
C ILE A 335 29.00 13.86 -20.73
N ASP A 336 28.77 15.17 -20.67
CA ASP A 336 29.78 16.13 -20.18
C ASP A 336 29.58 16.31 -18.67
N GLY A 337 30.49 15.75 -17.87
CA GLY A 337 30.35 15.70 -16.42
C GLY A 337 30.45 17.09 -15.77
N GLU A 338 31.25 17.99 -16.34
CA GLU A 338 31.36 19.37 -15.88
C GLU A 338 30.07 20.15 -16.14
N PHE A 339 29.49 19.99 -17.33
CA PHE A 339 28.20 20.57 -17.68
C PHE A 339 27.08 20.06 -16.79
N THR A 340 27.04 18.75 -16.53
CA THR A 340 26.06 18.13 -15.63
C THR A 340 26.12 18.75 -14.24
N GLY A 341 27.31 18.83 -13.64
CA GLY A 341 27.48 19.49 -12.34
C GLY A 341 27.15 20.99 -12.37
N ASN A 342 27.48 21.71 -13.43
CA ASN A 342 27.14 23.13 -13.55
C ASN A 342 25.63 23.37 -13.70
N CYS A 343 24.88 22.46 -14.33
CA CYS A 343 23.42 22.56 -14.37
C CYS A 343 22.79 22.53 -12.96
N HIS A 344 23.43 21.85 -12.02
CA HIS A 344 22.98 21.73 -10.63
C HIS A 344 23.49 22.84 -9.71
N TYR A 345 24.72 23.33 -9.91
CA TYR A 345 25.37 24.22 -8.95
C TYR A 345 25.78 25.59 -9.49
N ASN A 346 25.83 25.76 -10.82
CA ASN A 346 26.28 27.00 -11.46
C ASN A 346 25.62 27.21 -12.83
N PRO A 347 24.31 27.56 -12.86
CA PRO A 347 23.55 27.65 -14.10
C PRO A 347 24.13 28.66 -15.10
N GLY A 348 24.81 29.71 -14.61
CA GLY A 348 25.51 30.66 -15.47
C GLY A 348 26.68 30.06 -16.24
N ALA A 349 27.46 29.16 -15.62
CA ALA A 349 28.52 28.42 -16.30
C ALA A 349 27.94 27.40 -17.28
N ALA A 350 26.87 26.70 -16.90
CA ALA A 350 26.17 25.76 -17.79
C ALA A 350 25.66 26.47 -19.06
N ILE A 351 25.01 27.62 -18.92
CA ILE A 351 24.57 28.46 -20.04
C ILE A 351 25.75 28.83 -20.95
N ALA A 352 26.89 29.26 -20.38
CA ALA A 352 28.07 29.59 -21.16
C ALA A 352 28.65 28.36 -21.90
N GLN A 353 28.57 27.17 -21.31
CA GLN A 353 28.98 25.92 -21.97
C GLN A 353 28.07 25.59 -23.17
N VAL A 354 26.74 25.73 -23.01
CA VAL A 354 25.77 25.56 -24.12
C VAL A 354 26.07 26.55 -25.25
N GLN A 355 26.26 27.83 -24.94
CA GLN A 355 26.64 28.87 -25.92
C GLN A 355 27.95 28.53 -26.64
N GLY A 356 28.88 27.90 -25.94
CA GLY A 356 30.20 27.55 -26.48
C GLY A 356 30.22 26.34 -27.41
N THR A 357 29.11 25.62 -27.58
CA THR A 357 29.04 24.46 -28.49
C THR A 357 29.10 24.87 -29.97
N GLY A 358 28.57 26.04 -30.31
CA GLY A 358 28.44 26.43 -31.71
C GLY A 358 27.58 25.44 -32.50
N ARG A 359 27.64 25.54 -33.82
CA ARG A 359 26.82 24.70 -34.72
C ARG A 359 27.15 23.20 -34.68
N TYR A 360 28.43 22.87 -34.53
CA TYR A 360 28.93 21.53 -34.83
C TYR A 360 29.12 20.67 -33.59
N GLN A 361 28.72 21.12 -32.41
CA GLN A 361 28.89 20.35 -31.19
C GLN A 361 27.54 20.20 -30.50
N LEU A 362 27.40 19.13 -29.73
CA LEU A 362 26.26 18.84 -28.88
C LEU A 362 26.82 18.57 -27.49
N ILE A 363 26.42 19.34 -26.48
CA ILE A 363 26.76 19.06 -25.09
C ILE A 363 25.62 18.32 -24.41
N VAL A 364 25.91 17.25 -23.68
CA VAL A 364 24.88 16.38 -23.10
C VAL A 364 24.94 16.46 -21.58
N TYR A 365 23.82 16.88 -20.99
CA TYR A 365 23.54 16.73 -19.57
C TYR A 365 22.98 15.32 -19.36
N GLY A 366 23.45 14.60 -18.34
CA GLY A 366 22.89 13.29 -18.00
C GLY A 366 23.18 12.90 -16.56
N THR A 367 22.13 12.56 -15.83
CA THR A 367 22.19 12.15 -14.41
C THR A 367 20.86 11.49 -14.03
N ASP A 368 20.85 10.89 -12.84
CA ASP A 368 19.65 10.39 -12.18
C ASP A 368 18.58 11.49 -12.14
N TRP A 369 17.35 11.12 -12.51
CA TRP A 369 16.24 12.07 -12.58
C TRP A 369 15.97 12.67 -11.20
N GLU A 370 16.09 11.83 -10.17
CA GLU A 370 15.98 12.14 -8.74
C GLU A 370 16.83 13.35 -8.33
N ALA A 371 18.03 13.51 -8.91
CA ALA A 371 18.91 14.63 -8.61
C ALA A 371 18.35 15.96 -9.14
N ALA A 372 17.88 15.96 -10.38
CA ALA A 372 17.31 17.15 -11.02
C ALA A 372 16.00 17.57 -10.35
N SER A 373 15.23 16.58 -9.87
CA SER A 373 13.93 16.76 -9.23
C SER A 373 14.01 16.91 -7.71
N GLU A 374 15.20 17.12 -7.13
CA GLU A 374 15.40 17.36 -5.70
C GLU A 374 14.81 16.31 -4.76
N MET A 375 14.80 15.04 -5.18
CA MET A 375 14.42 13.97 -4.27
C MET A 375 15.34 13.99 -3.04
N ALA A 376 14.75 13.81 -1.86
CA ALA A 376 15.38 14.08 -0.55
C ALA A 376 16.74 13.39 -0.31
N ASP A 377 17.05 12.34 -1.05
CA ASP A 377 18.30 11.58 -0.96
C ASP A 377 19.49 12.29 -1.66
N PHE A 378 19.23 13.30 -2.50
CA PHE A 378 20.26 14.12 -3.14
C PHE A 378 20.55 15.38 -2.32
N ASN A 379 21.80 15.54 -1.87
CA ASN A 379 22.27 16.71 -1.13
C ASN A 379 22.46 17.93 -2.06
N CYS A 380 21.39 18.37 -2.70
CA CYS A 380 21.36 19.48 -3.65
C CYS A 380 19.99 20.22 -3.60
N PRO A 381 19.77 21.07 -2.59
CA PRO A 381 18.47 21.70 -2.34
C PRO A 381 18.10 22.87 -3.28
N ASP A 382 18.92 23.15 -4.30
CA ASP A 382 18.65 24.16 -5.34
C ASP A 382 18.87 23.57 -6.76
N CYS A 383 18.94 22.23 -6.88
CA CYS A 383 19.17 21.54 -8.14
C CYS A 383 18.04 21.79 -9.14
N LEU A 384 16.78 21.76 -8.69
CA LEU A 384 15.62 21.96 -9.54
C LEU A 384 15.57 23.41 -10.04
N GLU A 385 15.83 24.40 -9.18
CA GLU A 385 15.85 25.81 -9.58
C GLU A 385 17.02 26.12 -10.52
N ASN A 386 18.20 25.56 -10.26
CA ASN A 386 19.37 25.78 -11.12
C ASN A 386 19.17 25.10 -12.49
N TYR A 387 18.69 23.86 -12.50
CA TYR A 387 18.34 23.14 -13.73
C TYR A 387 17.26 23.90 -14.52
N SER A 388 16.20 24.35 -13.83
CA SER A 388 15.11 25.13 -14.40
C SER A 388 15.59 26.41 -15.08
N GLN A 389 16.59 27.10 -14.51
CA GLN A 389 17.19 28.28 -15.13
C GLN A 389 17.87 27.95 -16.46
N VAL A 390 18.58 26.83 -16.55
CA VAL A 390 19.28 26.41 -17.78
C VAL A 390 18.27 26.02 -18.87
N VAL A 391 17.28 25.18 -18.55
CA VAL A 391 16.25 24.75 -19.53
C VAL A 391 15.39 25.92 -19.97
N THR A 392 14.95 26.76 -19.04
CA THR A 392 14.22 28.00 -19.34
C THR A 392 15.03 28.88 -20.28
N TRP A 393 16.31 29.08 -19.99
CA TRP A 393 17.16 29.88 -20.84
C TRP A 393 17.30 29.27 -22.24
N CYS A 394 17.53 27.96 -22.36
CA CYS A 394 17.60 27.31 -23.66
C CYS A 394 16.29 27.46 -24.46
N ALA A 395 15.14 27.23 -23.81
CA ALA A 395 13.82 27.36 -24.43
C ALA A 395 13.53 28.80 -24.88
N ASP A 396 13.84 29.78 -24.04
CA ASP A 396 13.64 31.21 -24.36
C ASP A 396 14.57 31.70 -25.47
N ASN A 397 15.68 30.98 -25.73
CA ASN A 397 16.67 31.29 -26.77
C ASN A 397 16.51 30.47 -28.05
N PHE A 398 15.49 29.61 -28.13
CA PHE A 398 15.20 28.84 -29.33
C PHE A 398 14.78 29.75 -30.51
N PRO A 399 15.24 29.50 -31.75
CA PRO A 399 16.06 28.38 -32.20
C PRO A 399 17.57 28.63 -32.25
N ALA A 400 18.07 29.70 -31.62
CA ALA A 400 19.51 30.00 -31.64
C ALA A 400 20.23 29.05 -30.68
N VAL A 401 19.55 28.70 -29.59
CA VAL A 401 19.91 27.59 -28.73
C VAL A 401 18.87 26.50 -28.94
N ASP A 402 19.32 25.29 -29.19
CA ASP A 402 18.42 24.16 -29.41
C ASP A 402 18.65 23.08 -28.36
N LEU A 403 17.54 22.50 -27.91
CA LEU A 403 17.53 21.31 -27.08
C LEU A 403 17.13 20.13 -27.97
N TRP A 404 17.92 19.07 -27.91
CA TRP A 404 17.77 17.96 -28.83
C TRP A 404 17.19 16.72 -28.14
N LYS A 405 16.21 16.12 -28.80
CA LYS A 405 15.93 14.68 -28.64
C LYS A 405 17.12 13.91 -29.22
N LEU A 406 17.69 12.97 -28.48
CA LEU A 406 18.92 12.29 -28.87
C LEU A 406 18.73 11.43 -30.13
N ASP A 407 17.55 10.84 -30.34
CA ASP A 407 17.23 10.12 -31.59
C ASP A 407 17.31 11.03 -32.82
N ALA A 408 16.91 12.30 -32.68
CA ALA A 408 17.05 13.29 -33.74
C ALA A 408 18.52 13.74 -33.90
N ALA A 409 19.23 13.92 -32.78
CA ALA A 409 20.64 14.28 -32.78
C ALA A 409 21.51 13.22 -33.48
N LEU A 410 21.18 11.94 -33.34
CA LEU A 410 21.86 10.85 -34.05
C LEU A 410 21.88 11.03 -35.56
N ASN A 411 20.78 11.54 -36.13
CA ASN A 411 20.65 11.72 -37.57
C ASN A 411 21.25 13.05 -38.07
N ASN A 412 21.72 13.91 -37.16
CA ASN A 412 22.34 15.18 -37.51
C ASN A 412 23.84 15.02 -37.77
N ALA A 413 24.25 15.19 -39.03
CA ALA A 413 25.64 15.07 -39.44
C ALA A 413 26.59 16.07 -38.78
N ASP A 414 26.09 17.22 -38.31
CA ASP A 414 26.91 18.24 -37.66
C ASP A 414 27.43 17.75 -36.29
N PHE A 415 26.75 16.82 -35.64
CA PHE A 415 27.14 16.25 -34.34
C PHE A 415 28.04 15.02 -34.44
N ASN A 416 28.32 14.55 -35.65
CA ASN A 416 29.15 13.38 -35.87
C ASN A 416 30.59 13.61 -35.40
N GLY A 417 31.09 12.66 -34.61
CA GLY A 417 32.50 12.47 -34.28
C GLY A 417 33.20 11.52 -35.25
N TRP A 418 34.28 10.90 -34.80
CA TRP A 418 35.01 9.85 -35.52
C TRP A 418 34.85 8.50 -34.81
N GLY A 419 35.39 7.42 -35.39
CA GLY A 419 35.47 6.12 -34.73
C GLY A 419 36.48 6.12 -33.58
N ILE A 420 36.07 5.65 -32.40
CA ILE A 420 36.89 5.63 -31.17
C ILE A 420 36.87 4.25 -30.52
N GLU A 421 37.96 3.87 -29.87
CA GLU A 421 37.96 2.76 -28.91
C GLU A 421 37.37 3.28 -27.60
N VAL A 422 36.24 2.71 -27.18
CA VAL A 422 35.59 3.12 -25.93
C VAL A 422 36.39 2.55 -24.76
N GLY A 423 36.82 3.41 -23.85
CA GLY A 423 37.55 3.01 -22.65
C GLY A 423 36.69 2.15 -21.74
N ASN A 424 37.26 1.10 -21.13
CA ASN A 424 36.54 0.30 -20.14
C ASN A 424 36.44 1.03 -18.81
N GLY A 425 35.29 0.93 -18.15
CA GLY A 425 35.11 1.46 -16.81
C GLY A 425 33.65 1.83 -16.51
N THR A 426 33.51 2.81 -15.64
CA THR A 426 32.26 3.47 -15.23
C THR A 426 32.59 4.92 -14.85
N TYR A 427 31.60 5.73 -14.48
CA TYR A 427 31.82 7.10 -14.04
C TYR A 427 32.63 7.19 -12.75
N GLY A 428 33.27 8.35 -12.53
CA GLY A 428 34.33 8.49 -11.54
C GLY A 428 33.92 8.32 -10.07
N LEU A 429 32.64 8.56 -9.73
CA LEU A 429 32.16 8.44 -8.35
C LEU A 429 32.11 6.99 -7.86
N ILE A 430 31.96 6.01 -8.77
CA ILE A 430 31.80 4.59 -8.42
C ILE A 430 32.90 3.68 -8.99
N GLY A 431 33.98 4.25 -9.51
CA GLY A 431 35.21 3.49 -9.77
C GLY A 431 36.04 3.89 -10.98
N GLY A 432 35.47 4.65 -11.93
CA GLY A 432 36.25 5.18 -13.05
C GLY A 432 36.84 4.08 -13.94
N ASP A 433 38.09 4.28 -14.34
CA ASP A 433 38.89 3.32 -15.14
C ASP A 433 39.27 2.02 -14.39
N GLN A 434 38.93 1.91 -13.10
CA GLN A 434 39.13 0.70 -12.30
C GLN A 434 37.88 -0.20 -12.26
N GLY A 435 36.78 0.22 -12.90
CA GLY A 435 35.56 -0.57 -13.07
C GLY A 435 34.59 -0.44 -11.89
N TYR A 436 33.54 -1.25 -11.88
CA TYR A 436 32.41 -1.11 -10.95
C TYR A 436 32.84 -1.34 -9.48
N GLY A 437 32.78 -0.29 -8.66
CA GLY A 437 33.31 -0.27 -7.30
C GLY A 437 34.81 -0.06 -7.18
N GLY A 438 35.49 0.17 -8.31
CA GLY A 438 36.94 0.24 -8.42
C GLY A 438 37.66 -1.07 -8.10
N SER A 439 39.00 -1.02 -8.09
CA SER A 439 39.88 -2.17 -7.78
C SER A 439 39.57 -3.45 -8.58
N ASN A 440 39.36 -3.33 -9.89
CA ASN A 440 39.02 -4.42 -10.79
C ASN A 440 37.65 -5.05 -10.48
N ASN A 441 36.59 -4.24 -10.56
CA ASN A 441 35.20 -4.65 -10.34
C ASN A 441 34.90 -5.19 -8.92
N SER A 442 35.44 -4.53 -7.90
CA SER A 442 35.43 -5.06 -6.54
C SER A 442 34.03 -5.20 -5.93
N TRP A 443 33.07 -4.32 -6.28
CA TRP A 443 31.69 -4.42 -5.77
C TRP A 443 31.03 -5.72 -6.22
N TYR A 444 31.10 -6.05 -7.50
CA TYR A 444 30.57 -7.31 -8.00
C TYR A 444 31.24 -8.52 -7.36
N THR A 445 32.59 -8.54 -7.30
CA THR A 445 33.29 -9.70 -6.71
C THR A 445 33.01 -9.88 -5.22
N HIS A 446 32.78 -8.79 -4.49
CA HIS A 446 32.36 -8.82 -3.10
C HIS A 446 30.95 -9.38 -2.95
N TRP A 447 29.98 -8.83 -3.69
CA TRP A 447 28.59 -9.32 -3.69
C TRP A 447 28.49 -10.79 -4.12
N ALA A 448 29.07 -11.16 -5.26
CA ALA A 448 29.02 -12.53 -5.77
C ALA A 448 29.64 -13.54 -4.80
N GLY A 449 30.65 -13.11 -4.01
CA GLY A 449 31.29 -13.93 -2.98
C GLY A 449 30.60 -13.93 -1.61
N THR A 450 29.55 -13.12 -1.42
CA THR A 450 28.86 -12.94 -0.14
C THR A 450 27.77 -14.01 0.03
N ALA A 451 27.77 -14.70 1.19
CA ALA A 451 26.74 -15.68 1.53
C ALA A 451 25.35 -15.03 1.51
N SER A 452 24.36 -15.71 0.93
CA SER A 452 22.98 -15.25 0.96
C SER A 452 22.44 -15.23 2.38
N LEU A 453 21.54 -14.29 2.65
CA LEU A 453 20.93 -14.12 3.97
C LEU A 453 19.70 -15.03 4.17
N SER A 454 19.22 -15.67 3.11
CA SER A 454 18.17 -16.70 3.13
C SER A 454 18.63 -17.92 2.35
N ASP A 455 19.73 -18.50 2.83
CA ASP A 455 20.25 -19.78 2.37
C ASP A 455 20.77 -20.57 3.58
N ASP A 456 20.22 -21.76 3.78
CA ASP A 456 20.46 -22.67 4.90
C ASP A 456 21.37 -23.85 4.51
N HIS A 457 21.99 -23.82 3.33
CA HIS A 457 23.02 -24.80 2.98
C HIS A 457 24.21 -24.76 3.96
N ALA A 458 24.94 -25.87 4.07
CA ALA A 458 26.13 -25.98 4.93
C ALA A 458 27.39 -26.35 4.11
N PRO A 459 28.25 -25.38 3.73
CA PRO A 459 28.14 -23.93 3.98
C PRO A 459 27.11 -23.26 3.07
N ALA A 460 26.63 -22.09 3.51
CA ALA A 460 25.66 -21.31 2.76
C ALA A 460 26.21 -20.91 1.39
N TRP A 461 25.35 -20.96 0.37
CA TRP A 461 25.68 -20.50 -0.97
C TRP A 461 25.76 -18.98 -1.00
N ASN A 462 26.66 -18.49 -1.85
CA ASN A 462 26.78 -17.06 -2.09
C ASN A 462 25.85 -16.60 -3.22
N TYR A 463 25.58 -15.30 -3.29
CA TYR A 463 24.70 -14.73 -4.32
C TYR A 463 25.14 -15.11 -5.73
N GLY A 464 26.46 -15.17 -5.99
CA GLY A 464 27.03 -15.62 -7.27
C GLY A 464 26.61 -17.03 -7.66
N THR A 465 26.59 -17.95 -6.69
CA THR A 465 26.18 -19.35 -6.87
C THR A 465 24.68 -19.45 -7.06
N ILE A 466 23.89 -18.74 -6.24
CA ILE A 466 22.42 -18.75 -6.32
C ILE A 466 21.95 -18.29 -7.70
N TRP A 467 22.33 -17.08 -8.13
CA TRP A 467 21.83 -16.56 -9.41
C TRP A 467 22.26 -17.43 -10.60
N THR A 468 23.48 -18.00 -10.56
CA THR A 468 23.96 -18.93 -11.59
C THR A 468 23.11 -20.22 -11.63
N ASN A 469 22.77 -20.78 -10.48
CA ASN A 469 21.95 -21.98 -10.38
C ASN A 469 20.51 -21.73 -10.82
N VAL A 470 19.91 -20.62 -10.37
CA VAL A 470 18.58 -20.17 -10.82
C VAL A 470 18.55 -20.00 -12.33
N TYR A 471 19.51 -19.27 -12.91
CA TYR A 471 19.62 -19.08 -14.36
C TYR A 471 19.61 -20.43 -15.10
N ASN A 472 20.42 -21.39 -14.66
CA ASN A 472 20.48 -22.72 -15.26
C ASN A 472 19.13 -23.48 -15.18
N GLN A 473 18.36 -23.29 -14.11
CA GLN A 473 17.03 -23.89 -13.99
C GLN A 473 16.00 -23.22 -14.90
N VAL A 474 16.00 -21.89 -14.96
CA VAL A 474 15.10 -21.08 -15.77
C VAL A 474 15.31 -21.36 -17.26
N VAL A 475 16.55 -21.35 -17.76
CA VAL A 475 16.83 -21.66 -19.18
C VAL A 475 16.53 -23.12 -19.56
N ALA A 476 16.53 -24.03 -18.58
CA ALA A 476 16.21 -25.43 -18.80
C ALA A 476 14.70 -25.74 -18.64
N ALA A 477 13.88 -24.77 -18.24
CA ALA A 477 12.43 -24.95 -18.14
C ALA A 477 11.78 -24.95 -19.54
N PRO A 478 10.67 -25.68 -19.74
CA PRO A 478 9.92 -25.60 -20.99
C PRO A 478 9.29 -24.22 -21.14
N SER A 479 9.38 -23.64 -22.34
CA SER A 479 8.78 -22.34 -22.64
C SER A 479 7.26 -22.35 -22.47
N ASN A 480 6.79 -21.57 -21.49
CA ASN A 480 5.40 -21.23 -21.21
C ASN A 480 5.34 -19.95 -20.35
N ASN A 481 4.13 -19.50 -19.97
CA ASN A 481 3.98 -18.27 -19.21
C ASN A 481 4.71 -18.33 -17.86
N LEU A 482 4.74 -19.49 -17.18
CA LEU A 482 5.42 -19.61 -15.88
C LEU A 482 6.94 -19.53 -16.01
N SER A 483 7.55 -20.11 -17.04
CA SER A 483 8.99 -19.94 -17.28
C SER A 483 9.33 -18.50 -17.66
N GLU A 484 8.42 -17.80 -18.33
CA GLU A 484 8.58 -16.37 -18.62
C GLU A 484 8.48 -15.55 -17.33
N THR A 485 7.50 -15.83 -16.45
CA THR A 485 7.43 -15.21 -15.12
C THR A 485 8.71 -15.44 -14.32
N ALA A 486 9.33 -16.62 -14.42
CA ALA A 486 10.60 -16.91 -13.77
C ALA A 486 11.74 -15.96 -14.22
N TRP A 487 11.78 -15.60 -15.51
CA TRP A 487 12.72 -14.59 -16.02
C TRP A 487 12.49 -13.23 -15.39
N TYR A 488 11.23 -12.75 -15.35
CA TYR A 488 10.89 -11.49 -14.70
C TYR A 488 11.29 -11.47 -13.23
N VAL A 489 10.93 -12.50 -12.46
CA VAL A 489 11.28 -12.59 -11.03
C VAL A 489 12.79 -12.59 -10.82
N MET A 490 13.54 -13.36 -11.60
CA MET A 490 15.00 -13.40 -11.50
C MET A 490 15.63 -12.04 -11.83
N MET A 491 15.19 -11.40 -12.92
CA MET A 491 15.79 -10.16 -13.40
C MET A 491 15.43 -8.97 -12.51
N THR A 492 14.18 -8.87 -12.02
CA THR A 492 13.79 -7.84 -11.04
C THR A 492 14.60 -7.97 -9.75
N ASN A 493 14.91 -9.20 -9.30
CA ASN A 493 15.71 -9.42 -8.09
C ASN A 493 17.24 -9.28 -8.32
N LEU A 494 17.66 -9.03 -9.55
CA LEU A 494 19.02 -8.59 -9.90
C LEU A 494 19.15 -7.07 -10.03
N HIS A 495 18.12 -6.32 -9.67
CA HIS A 495 18.12 -4.86 -9.72
C HIS A 495 19.40 -4.24 -9.14
N GLU A 496 20.00 -3.32 -9.90
CA GLU A 496 21.26 -2.62 -9.56
C GLU A 496 22.33 -3.54 -8.95
N THR A 497 22.53 -4.70 -9.58
CA THR A 497 23.35 -5.81 -9.06
C THR A 497 24.63 -5.33 -8.35
N ALA A 498 24.78 -5.74 -7.10
CA ALA A 498 25.97 -5.50 -6.27
C ALA A 498 26.19 -4.05 -5.79
N TRP A 499 25.12 -3.25 -5.68
CA TRP A 499 25.22 -1.90 -5.12
C TRP A 499 25.78 -1.85 -3.69
N HIS A 500 26.52 -0.78 -3.39
CA HIS A 500 27.09 -0.48 -2.08
C HIS A 500 26.77 0.97 -1.68
N ASP A 501 26.56 1.22 -0.38
CA ASP A 501 26.15 2.53 0.13
C ASP A 501 27.15 3.66 -0.18
N TYR A 502 28.42 3.31 -0.39
CA TYR A 502 29.49 4.21 -0.83
C TYR A 502 30.73 3.41 -1.26
N MET A 503 31.68 4.07 -1.92
CA MET A 503 32.96 3.47 -2.33
C MET A 503 33.73 2.85 -1.15
N GLY A 504 33.91 1.53 -1.19
CA GLY A 504 34.56 0.75 -0.13
C GLY A 504 33.68 0.48 1.11
N GLY A 505 32.39 0.81 1.05
CA GLY A 505 31.39 0.54 2.08
C GLY A 505 30.87 -0.91 2.07
N PRO A 506 29.80 -1.20 2.83
CA PRO A 506 29.10 -2.49 2.76
C PRO A 506 28.20 -2.58 1.52
N ILE A 507 27.80 -3.80 1.16
CA ILE A 507 26.67 -4.04 0.26
C ILE A 507 25.43 -3.40 0.91
N SER A 508 24.63 -2.70 0.12
CA SER A 508 23.47 -2.00 0.65
C SER A 508 22.44 -2.96 1.26
N GLY A 509 21.78 -2.54 2.33
CA GLY A 509 20.80 -3.37 3.02
C GLY A 509 19.64 -3.79 2.12
N TRP A 510 19.19 -2.89 1.23
CA TRP A 510 18.17 -3.24 0.24
C TRP A 510 18.69 -4.22 -0.82
N GLN A 511 19.97 -4.12 -1.23
CA GLN A 511 20.57 -5.05 -2.19
C GLN A 511 20.57 -6.49 -1.66
N HIS A 512 20.81 -6.67 -0.36
CA HIS A 512 20.72 -7.98 0.29
C HIS A 512 19.33 -8.62 0.14
N ARG A 513 18.27 -7.82 0.27
CA ARG A 513 16.86 -8.25 0.16
C ARG A 513 16.55 -8.74 -1.23
N TYR A 514 16.82 -7.92 -2.25
CA TYR A 514 16.63 -8.32 -3.65
C TYR A 514 17.45 -9.58 -3.97
N SER A 515 18.72 -9.60 -3.57
CA SER A 515 19.62 -10.70 -3.92
C SER A 515 19.22 -12.03 -3.28
N ALA A 516 18.62 -11.99 -2.09
CA ALA A 516 18.13 -13.20 -1.41
C ALA A 516 16.90 -13.80 -2.12
N HIS A 517 16.05 -12.96 -2.73
CA HIS A 517 14.84 -13.39 -3.44
C HIS A 517 15.08 -13.88 -4.88
N ILE A 518 16.32 -13.79 -5.40
CA ILE A 518 16.67 -14.35 -6.72
C ILE A 518 16.28 -15.84 -6.81
N LYS A 519 16.44 -16.56 -5.70
CA LYS A 519 16.16 -18.00 -5.56
C LYS A 519 14.71 -18.36 -5.93
N ASN A 520 13.74 -17.49 -5.62
CA ASN A 520 12.31 -17.72 -5.79
C ASN A 520 11.92 -18.00 -7.26
N ALA A 521 12.68 -17.50 -8.24
CA ALA A 521 12.47 -17.80 -9.65
C ALA A 521 12.61 -19.30 -9.99
N ALA A 522 13.36 -20.08 -9.20
CA ALA A 522 13.45 -21.53 -9.36
C ALA A 522 12.10 -22.23 -9.20
N VAL A 523 11.23 -21.73 -8.30
CA VAL A 523 9.89 -22.29 -8.08
C VAL A 523 9.01 -22.14 -9.32
N TYR A 524 9.08 -20.98 -9.99
CA TYR A 524 8.38 -20.73 -11.25
C TYR A 524 8.90 -21.62 -12.38
N ALA A 525 10.22 -21.83 -12.44
CA ALA A 525 10.83 -22.74 -13.43
C ALA A 525 10.35 -24.19 -13.22
N GLU A 526 10.18 -24.64 -11.98
CA GLU A 526 9.66 -25.97 -11.68
C GLU A 526 8.14 -26.08 -11.91
N ALA A 527 7.37 -25.05 -11.57
CA ALA A 527 5.97 -24.95 -11.92
C ALA A 527 5.76 -24.97 -13.44
N ALA A 528 6.68 -24.39 -14.23
CA ALA A 528 6.68 -24.48 -15.68
C ALA A 528 6.88 -25.94 -16.16
N ARG A 529 7.73 -26.74 -15.50
CA ARG A 529 7.88 -28.18 -15.80
C ARG A 529 6.60 -28.96 -15.51
N TRP A 530 5.96 -28.68 -14.39
CA TRP A 530 4.65 -29.23 -14.05
C TRP A 530 3.60 -28.88 -15.11
N ALA A 531 3.47 -27.60 -15.45
CA ALA A 531 2.52 -27.13 -16.47
C ALA A 531 2.81 -27.74 -17.85
N GLY A 532 4.10 -27.96 -18.17
CA GLY A 532 4.58 -28.67 -19.36
C GLY A 532 4.28 -30.18 -19.39
N GLY A 533 3.74 -30.75 -18.31
CA GLY A 533 3.38 -32.17 -18.23
C GLY A 533 4.56 -33.11 -18.01
N LEU A 534 5.64 -32.62 -17.39
CA LEU A 534 6.84 -33.43 -17.11
C LEU A 534 6.72 -34.28 -15.84
N TYR A 535 5.64 -34.09 -15.07
CA TYR A 535 5.37 -34.86 -13.86
C TYR A 535 4.70 -36.20 -14.21
N ALA A 536 5.24 -37.30 -13.67
CA ALA A 536 4.78 -38.64 -14.01
C ALA A 536 3.39 -38.96 -13.45
N ASN A 537 3.06 -38.42 -12.28
CA ASN A 537 1.76 -38.61 -11.63
C ASN A 537 0.87 -37.39 -11.89
N THR A 538 -0.42 -37.63 -12.10
CA THR A 538 -1.45 -36.60 -12.19
C THR A 538 -1.57 -35.86 -10.86
N CYS A 539 -1.75 -36.59 -9.76
CA CYS A 539 -1.75 -36.04 -8.40
C CYS A 539 -0.55 -36.54 -7.60
N GLY A 540 -0.03 -35.70 -6.71
CA GLY A 540 1.11 -36.04 -5.87
C GLY A 540 1.35 -35.03 -4.75
N ALA A 541 2.14 -35.46 -3.76
CA ALA A 541 2.70 -34.61 -2.72
C ALA A 541 4.07 -35.16 -2.32
N PHE A 542 5.05 -34.29 -2.13
CA PHE A 542 6.43 -34.65 -1.80
C PHE A 542 7.18 -33.47 -1.16
N PHE A 543 8.28 -33.76 -0.48
CA PHE A 543 9.22 -32.76 0.02
C PHE A 543 10.35 -32.56 -0.99
N SER A 544 10.73 -31.30 -1.24
CA SER A 544 11.87 -30.94 -2.08
C SER A 544 12.26 -29.49 -1.83
N ASP A 545 13.55 -29.24 -1.69
CA ASP A 545 14.20 -27.94 -1.86
C ASP A 545 13.97 -27.41 -3.28
N ILE A 546 12.85 -26.71 -3.47
CA ILE A 546 12.35 -26.31 -4.78
C ILE A 546 12.76 -24.89 -5.15
N ASP A 547 12.96 -24.04 -4.14
CA ASP A 547 13.45 -22.68 -4.30
C ASP A 547 14.99 -22.57 -4.15
N ILE A 548 15.67 -23.69 -3.88
CA ILE A 548 17.13 -23.88 -3.79
C ILE A 548 17.83 -23.12 -2.67
N ASP A 549 17.16 -23.02 -1.52
CA ASP A 549 17.68 -22.36 -0.33
C ASP A 549 18.31 -23.32 0.69
N GLY A 550 18.15 -24.63 0.50
CA GLY A 550 18.71 -25.68 1.37
C GLY A 550 17.73 -26.23 2.42
N VAL A 551 16.49 -25.75 2.45
CA VAL A 551 15.35 -26.29 3.19
C VAL A 551 14.45 -27.08 2.23
N ASP A 552 13.76 -28.11 2.72
CA ASP A 552 12.79 -28.85 1.89
C ASP A 552 11.37 -28.27 2.08
N GLU A 553 10.75 -27.81 1.00
CA GLU A 553 9.36 -27.35 1.00
C GLU A 553 8.41 -28.53 0.83
N LEU A 554 7.14 -28.35 1.21
CA LEU A 554 6.09 -29.35 0.96
C LEU A 554 5.26 -28.98 -0.29
N ILE A 555 5.42 -29.77 -1.35
CA ILE A 555 4.70 -29.59 -2.60
C ILE A 555 3.46 -30.48 -2.62
N ILE A 556 2.33 -29.95 -3.10
CA ILE A 556 1.11 -30.70 -3.43
C ILE A 556 0.57 -30.26 -4.80
N HIS A 557 0.28 -31.20 -5.69
CA HIS A 557 -0.14 -30.88 -7.06
C HIS A 557 -1.14 -31.88 -7.65
N ASN A 558 -2.02 -31.40 -8.53
CA ASN A 558 -2.81 -32.20 -9.49
C ASN A 558 -2.51 -31.73 -10.92
N ASP A 559 -3.38 -31.99 -11.90
CA ASP A 559 -3.27 -31.50 -13.28
C ASP A 559 -3.80 -30.07 -13.51
N ARG A 560 -4.27 -29.40 -12.45
CA ARG A 560 -4.90 -28.07 -12.48
C ARG A 560 -4.26 -27.06 -11.54
N VAL A 561 -3.67 -27.52 -10.43
CA VAL A 561 -3.11 -26.73 -9.33
C VAL A 561 -1.79 -27.32 -8.90
N PHE A 562 -0.81 -26.45 -8.66
CA PHE A 562 0.48 -26.78 -8.04
C PHE A 562 0.71 -25.78 -6.91
N ALA A 563 0.82 -26.26 -5.67
CA ALA A 563 1.00 -25.43 -4.50
C ALA A 563 2.25 -25.85 -3.73
N VAL A 564 3.02 -24.86 -3.28
CA VAL A 564 4.26 -25.03 -2.52
C VAL A 564 4.06 -24.41 -1.15
N PHE A 565 4.21 -25.23 -0.11
CA PHE A 565 4.03 -24.83 1.27
C PHE A 565 5.34 -24.72 2.01
N GLU A 566 5.50 -23.58 2.67
CA GLU A 566 6.59 -23.32 3.60
C GLU A 566 6.30 -23.87 4.99
N SER A 567 7.36 -24.30 5.68
CA SER A 567 7.24 -24.65 7.10
C SER A 567 7.01 -23.41 7.95
N THR A 568 7.63 -22.29 7.58
CA THR A 568 7.38 -20.95 8.11
C THR A 568 5.94 -20.55 7.81
N GLY A 569 5.11 -20.41 8.85
CA GLY A 569 3.69 -20.08 8.77
C GLY A 569 2.76 -21.21 8.28
N GLY A 570 3.29 -22.34 7.83
CA GLY A 570 2.49 -23.40 7.20
C GLY A 570 1.68 -22.87 6.01
N ARG A 571 2.25 -22.00 5.20
CA ARG A 571 1.52 -21.18 4.22
C ARG A 571 1.91 -21.57 2.82
N ALA A 572 0.95 -21.46 1.90
CA ALA A 572 1.23 -21.67 0.49
C ALA A 572 1.87 -20.39 -0.06
N GLN A 573 3.20 -20.36 -0.08
CA GLN A 573 3.96 -19.22 -0.62
C GLN A 573 3.68 -19.07 -2.12
N TYR A 574 3.50 -20.19 -2.82
CA TYR A 574 3.23 -20.21 -4.24
C TYR A 574 2.02 -21.11 -4.55
N VAL A 575 1.14 -20.60 -5.40
CA VAL A 575 0.05 -21.37 -5.99
C VAL A 575 -0.01 -21.05 -7.47
N PHE A 576 0.15 -22.07 -8.29
CA PHE A 576 0.05 -21.98 -9.74
C PHE A 576 -1.18 -22.73 -10.23
N SER A 577 -1.76 -22.26 -11.32
CA SER A 577 -2.90 -22.89 -11.96
C SER A 577 -2.60 -23.26 -13.40
N LYS A 578 -3.32 -24.28 -13.88
CA LYS A 578 -3.37 -24.69 -15.27
C LYS A 578 -4.82 -24.68 -15.73
N GLY A 579 -5.11 -23.92 -16.79
CA GLY A 579 -6.41 -23.83 -17.46
C GLY A 579 -6.70 -25.06 -18.33
N PRO A 580 -7.98 -25.33 -18.67
CA PRO A 580 -8.36 -26.55 -19.39
C PRO A 580 -7.90 -26.52 -20.87
N GLY A 581 -7.60 -25.33 -21.41
CA GLY A 581 -6.99 -25.14 -22.72
C GLY A 581 -5.47 -25.22 -22.72
N GLY A 582 -4.84 -25.44 -21.56
CA GLY A 582 -3.38 -25.47 -21.39
C GLY A 582 -2.78 -24.14 -20.94
N GLU A 583 -3.61 -23.13 -20.67
CA GLU A 583 -3.21 -21.89 -20.03
C GLU A 583 -2.51 -22.18 -18.69
N ASN A 584 -1.58 -21.34 -18.26
CA ASN A 584 -0.89 -21.52 -16.99
C ASN A 584 -0.55 -20.16 -16.39
N PHE A 585 -0.78 -20.02 -15.08
CA PHE A 585 -0.72 -18.74 -14.38
C PHE A 585 -0.16 -18.91 -12.98
N SER A 586 0.62 -17.94 -12.51
CA SER A 586 0.75 -17.70 -11.07
C SER A 586 -0.60 -17.23 -10.51
N ILE A 587 -0.93 -17.62 -9.29
CA ILE A 587 -2.15 -17.18 -8.59
C ILE A 587 -1.79 -16.57 -7.24
N VAL A 588 -0.82 -17.17 -6.56
CA VAL A 588 -0.16 -16.68 -5.34
C VAL A 588 1.35 -16.78 -5.58
N GLY A 589 2.10 -15.80 -5.08
CA GLY A 589 3.53 -15.63 -5.33
C GLY A 589 3.75 -14.29 -6.03
N SER A 590 4.05 -13.25 -5.27
CA SER A 590 4.51 -11.96 -5.78
C SER A 590 5.88 -11.72 -5.16
N ASP A 591 6.93 -12.05 -5.90
CA ASP A 591 8.32 -12.07 -5.41
C ASP A 591 9.10 -10.84 -5.86
N ASN A 592 8.40 -9.76 -6.19
CA ASN A 592 9.03 -8.46 -6.40
C ASN A 592 9.35 -7.88 -5.03
N THR A 593 10.64 -7.87 -4.67
CA THR A 593 11.11 -7.43 -3.36
C THR A 593 10.86 -5.95 -3.12
N TYR A 594 10.35 -5.57 -1.94
CA TYR A 594 10.39 -4.18 -1.49
C TYR A 594 11.71 -3.89 -0.77
N TRP A 595 12.29 -2.73 -1.04
CA TRP A 595 13.54 -2.30 -0.42
C TRP A 595 13.50 -2.33 1.11
N ALA A 596 12.33 -2.22 1.74
CA ALA A 596 12.14 -2.17 3.20
C ALA A 596 11.87 -3.54 3.88
N GLU A 597 11.66 -4.61 3.10
CA GLU A 597 11.22 -5.94 3.60
C GLU A 597 12.37 -6.85 4.10
N THR A 598 12.06 -8.12 4.36
CA THR A 598 12.96 -9.15 4.89
C THR A 598 13.91 -9.66 3.83
N ASP A 599 14.93 -10.38 4.29
CA ASP A 599 15.84 -11.13 3.44
C ASP A 599 15.37 -12.57 3.17
N GLY A 600 14.22 -13.03 3.70
CA GLY A 600 13.78 -14.43 3.60
C GLY A 600 12.27 -14.65 3.60
N ASP A 601 11.81 -15.90 3.72
CA ASP A 601 10.46 -16.37 3.35
C ASP A 601 9.36 -16.06 4.38
N PHE A 602 9.33 -14.84 4.92
CA PHE A 602 8.41 -14.38 5.95
C PHE A 602 7.32 -13.46 5.40
N ASP A 603 6.23 -13.31 6.15
CA ASP A 603 5.10 -12.42 5.82
C ASP A 603 5.31 -11.21 6.68
N GLU A 604 5.40 -10.06 6.04
CA GLU A 604 5.86 -8.86 6.73
C GLU A 604 4.73 -8.20 7.53
N PRO A 605 4.86 -8.04 8.87
CA PRO A 605 3.82 -7.41 9.66
C PRO A 605 3.49 -5.97 9.25
N GLY A 606 4.42 -5.30 8.54
CA GLY A 606 4.31 -3.90 8.11
C GLY A 606 4.17 -3.70 6.60
N SER A 607 4.16 -4.76 5.79
CA SER A 607 4.00 -4.68 4.34
C SER A 607 3.05 -5.76 3.82
N ASN A 608 2.33 -5.44 2.76
CA ASN A 608 1.45 -6.38 2.07
C ASN A 608 2.04 -6.88 0.74
N ASN A 609 3.27 -6.52 0.36
CA ASN A 609 3.79 -6.89 -0.97
C ASN A 609 4.15 -8.37 -1.07
N HIS A 610 4.60 -8.98 0.03
CA HIS A 610 4.90 -10.42 0.13
C HIS A 610 3.91 -11.08 1.08
N GLN A 611 2.73 -11.39 0.56
CA GLN A 611 1.67 -12.03 1.34
C GLN A 611 1.28 -13.37 0.71
N ALA A 612 1.62 -14.46 1.39
CA ALA A 612 1.25 -15.80 0.99
C ALA A 612 -0.25 -16.09 1.18
N ALA A 613 -0.69 -17.27 0.74
CA ALA A 613 -1.99 -17.84 1.10
C ALA A 613 -1.91 -18.67 2.38
N PHE A 614 -3.00 -18.73 3.15
CA PHE A 614 -3.11 -19.51 4.39
C PHE A 614 -2.24 -18.97 5.55
N ALA A 615 -2.01 -17.66 5.57
CA ALA A 615 -1.22 -17.00 6.59
C ALA A 615 -2.03 -16.71 7.86
N ASP A 616 -1.72 -17.42 8.94
CA ASP A 616 -2.46 -17.33 10.21
C ASP A 616 -2.05 -16.07 11.00
N VAL A 617 -2.81 -14.97 10.86
CA VAL A 617 -2.48 -13.66 11.46
C VAL A 617 -2.93 -13.53 12.91
N SER A 618 -3.97 -14.28 13.30
CA SER A 618 -4.42 -14.42 14.69
C SER A 618 -5.00 -15.82 14.89
N PRO A 619 -4.50 -16.66 15.83
CA PRO A 619 -3.25 -16.45 16.57
C PRO A 619 -2.09 -16.15 15.61
N THR A 620 -1.16 -15.30 16.05
CA THR A 620 -0.10 -14.76 15.19
C THR A 620 0.98 -15.82 14.93
N TYR A 621 0.67 -16.79 14.06
CA TYR A 621 1.52 -17.92 13.70
C TYR A 621 2.05 -17.86 12.26
N ARG A 622 1.69 -16.83 11.48
CA ARG A 622 2.09 -16.63 10.07
C ARG A 622 3.60 -16.73 9.75
N ASN A 623 4.47 -16.62 10.77
CA ASN A 623 5.93 -16.71 10.65
C ASN A 623 6.53 -17.80 11.59
N ASP A 624 5.70 -18.59 12.27
CA ASP A 624 6.16 -19.67 13.15
C ASP A 624 6.33 -20.98 12.40
N LEU A 625 7.22 -21.86 12.85
CA LEU A 625 7.47 -23.16 12.18
C LEU A 625 6.34 -24.17 12.46
N TYR A 626 5.68 -24.61 11.40
CA TYR A 626 4.67 -25.67 11.41
C TYR A 626 5.32 -27.04 11.21
N ALA A 627 4.79 -28.05 11.91
CA ALA A 627 5.11 -29.44 11.60
C ALA A 627 4.34 -29.85 10.35
N LEU A 628 5.03 -30.14 9.25
CA LEU A 628 4.45 -30.53 7.97
C LEU A 628 4.39 -32.06 7.81
N ALA A 629 3.34 -32.58 7.19
CA ALA A 629 3.17 -34.01 6.93
C ALA A 629 2.41 -34.30 5.62
N ILE A 630 2.79 -35.40 4.96
CA ILE A 630 2.04 -36.00 3.84
C ILE A 630 1.16 -37.11 4.41
N ASP A 631 -0.15 -36.88 4.47
CA ASP A 631 -1.11 -37.85 5.00
C ASP A 631 -1.35 -38.99 3.99
N SER A 632 -1.45 -38.62 2.70
CA SER A 632 -1.65 -39.58 1.61
C SER A 632 -1.32 -38.97 0.25
N SER A 633 -0.85 -39.81 -0.67
CA SER A 633 -0.48 -39.40 -2.02
C SER A 633 -0.75 -40.53 -3.00
N SER A 634 -1.51 -40.24 -4.06
CA SER A 634 -1.91 -41.20 -5.09
C SER A 634 -2.16 -40.47 -6.40
N ASN A 635 -2.28 -41.21 -7.51
CA ASN A 635 -2.49 -40.59 -8.82
C ASN A 635 -3.87 -39.91 -8.98
N SER A 636 -4.83 -40.14 -8.09
CA SER A 636 -6.18 -39.55 -8.14
C SER A 636 -6.39 -38.42 -7.12
N PHE A 637 -5.59 -38.38 -6.06
CA PHE A 637 -5.79 -37.51 -4.91
C PHE A 637 -4.52 -37.45 -4.05
N ALA A 638 -4.31 -36.32 -3.39
CA ALA A 638 -3.29 -36.14 -2.36
C ALA A 638 -3.84 -35.30 -1.19
N ARG A 639 -3.33 -35.57 0.01
CA ARG A 639 -3.63 -34.82 1.23
C ARG A 639 -2.38 -34.58 2.05
N ILE A 640 -2.25 -33.35 2.53
CA ILE A 640 -1.22 -32.92 3.46
C ILE A 640 -1.86 -32.33 4.72
N SER A 641 -1.11 -32.36 5.82
CA SER A 641 -1.49 -31.71 7.07
C SER A 641 -0.33 -30.94 7.65
N MET A 642 -0.67 -29.93 8.45
CA MET A 642 0.30 -29.15 9.19
C MET A 642 -0.29 -28.58 10.47
N SER A 643 0.53 -28.48 11.51
CA SER A 643 0.08 -28.01 12.82
C SER A 643 1.13 -27.20 13.55
N HIS A 644 0.66 -26.15 14.23
CA HIS A 644 1.42 -25.37 15.20
C HIS A 644 0.49 -24.86 16.31
N GLY A 645 0.91 -24.99 17.57
CA GLY A 645 0.11 -24.52 18.70
C GLY A 645 -1.30 -25.11 18.71
N SER A 646 -2.31 -24.25 18.71
CA SER A 646 -3.73 -24.64 18.64
C SER A 646 -4.29 -24.76 17.22
N VAL A 647 -3.50 -24.43 16.19
CA VAL A 647 -3.95 -24.46 14.78
C VAL A 647 -3.46 -25.73 14.12
N ALA A 648 -4.40 -26.55 13.65
CA ALA A 648 -4.16 -27.65 12.72
C ALA A 648 -4.91 -27.37 11.42
N LYS A 649 -4.24 -27.54 10.28
CA LYS A 649 -4.84 -27.36 8.95
C LYS A 649 -4.47 -28.52 8.05
N SER A 650 -5.41 -28.93 7.20
CA SER A 650 -5.17 -29.97 6.19
C SER A 650 -5.68 -29.53 4.83
N PHE A 651 -4.93 -29.90 3.80
CA PHE A 651 -5.21 -29.53 2.42
C PHE A 651 -5.37 -30.77 1.56
N GLU A 652 -6.41 -30.77 0.72
CA GLU A 652 -6.72 -31.87 -0.19
C GLU A 652 -6.94 -31.37 -1.62
N ILE A 653 -6.46 -32.17 -2.58
CA ILE A 653 -6.69 -31.99 -4.01
C ILE A 653 -7.10 -33.32 -4.65
N ALA A 654 -7.89 -33.27 -5.72
CA ALA A 654 -8.18 -34.43 -6.57
C ALA A 654 -7.96 -34.11 -8.06
N ALA A 655 -7.79 -35.15 -8.87
CA ALA A 655 -7.55 -35.00 -10.30
C ALA A 655 -8.71 -34.23 -10.99
N GLY A 656 -8.37 -33.26 -11.83
CA GLY A 656 -9.29 -32.42 -12.58
C GLY A 656 -9.86 -31.21 -11.83
N GLU A 657 -9.56 -31.04 -10.55
CA GLU A 657 -10.15 -29.97 -9.73
C GLU A 657 -9.25 -28.73 -9.64
N PRO A 658 -9.75 -27.53 -9.96
CA PRO A 658 -8.96 -26.29 -9.97
C PRO A 658 -8.93 -25.59 -8.60
N PHE A 659 -8.90 -26.35 -7.50
CA PHE A 659 -8.91 -25.78 -6.15
C PHE A 659 -8.27 -26.69 -5.11
N LEU A 660 -7.78 -26.10 -4.02
CA LEU A 660 -7.42 -26.79 -2.79
C LEU A 660 -8.59 -26.76 -1.82
N ARG A 661 -8.91 -27.89 -1.18
CA ARG A 661 -9.81 -27.94 -0.02
C ARG A 661 -9.02 -27.67 1.23
N ALA A 662 -9.31 -26.59 1.93
CA ALA A 662 -8.71 -26.29 3.23
C ALA A 662 -9.69 -26.66 4.36
N LEU A 663 -9.19 -27.42 5.33
CA LEU A 663 -9.87 -27.69 6.59
C LEU A 663 -9.01 -27.16 7.73
N TYR A 664 -9.62 -26.36 8.60
CA TYR A 664 -9.00 -25.79 9.79
C TYR A 664 -9.65 -26.35 11.05
N GLU A 665 -8.81 -26.70 12.03
CA GLU A 665 -9.19 -27.03 13.40
C GLU A 665 -8.34 -26.17 14.34
N VAL A 666 -8.97 -25.19 14.98
CA VAL A 666 -8.27 -24.13 15.73
C VAL A 666 -8.61 -24.14 17.23
N GLY A 667 -9.48 -25.06 17.66
CA GLY A 667 -10.06 -25.08 19.01
C GLY A 667 -11.04 -23.94 19.23
N GLN A 668 -11.71 -23.87 20.39
CA GLN A 668 -12.76 -22.89 20.74
C GLN A 668 -12.29 -21.41 20.81
N GLN A 669 -11.69 -20.91 19.75
CA GLN A 669 -11.11 -19.59 19.56
C GLN A 669 -11.27 -19.17 18.11
N ASP A 670 -11.18 -17.86 17.88
CA ASP A 670 -11.14 -17.30 16.54
C ASP A 670 -9.78 -17.55 15.88
N CYS A 671 -9.81 -17.76 14.57
CA CYS A 671 -8.64 -17.75 13.71
C CYS A 671 -8.87 -16.81 12.52
N TYR A 672 -7.89 -15.96 12.26
CA TYR A 672 -7.87 -14.99 11.16
C TYR A 672 -6.75 -15.37 10.21
N ILE A 673 -7.06 -15.46 8.92
CA ILE A 673 -6.19 -16.02 7.90
C ILE A 673 -6.14 -15.07 6.71
N ARG A 674 -4.95 -14.67 6.28
CA ARG A 674 -4.78 -13.85 5.07
C ARG A 674 -4.41 -14.68 3.85
N HIS A 675 -4.88 -14.19 2.71
CA HIS A 675 -4.55 -14.71 1.39
C HIS A 675 -4.21 -13.56 0.45
N GLY A 676 -2.94 -13.47 0.04
CA GLY A 676 -2.50 -12.57 -1.02
C GLY A 676 -2.64 -13.22 -2.39
N PHE A 677 -3.08 -12.46 -3.38
CA PHE A 677 -3.32 -12.90 -4.75
C PHE A 677 -2.59 -12.01 -5.75
N SER A 678 -1.90 -12.67 -6.69
CA SER A 678 -1.19 -12.09 -7.84
C SER A 678 -1.53 -12.90 -9.12
N PRO A 679 -2.83 -12.97 -9.50
CA PRO A 679 -3.28 -13.79 -10.62
C PRO A 679 -2.67 -13.32 -11.94
N ASP A 680 -1.94 -14.22 -12.59
CA ASP A 680 -1.16 -13.96 -13.80
C ASP A 680 -0.20 -12.78 -13.63
N LEU A 681 0.80 -12.98 -12.77
CA LEU A 681 1.82 -11.97 -12.43
C LEU A 681 2.52 -11.46 -13.69
N LEU A 682 2.79 -12.32 -14.67
CA LEU A 682 3.32 -11.89 -15.97
C LEU A 682 2.38 -10.90 -16.65
N GLY A 683 1.10 -11.25 -16.79
CA GLY A 683 0.09 -10.34 -17.32
C GLY A 683 -0.01 -9.05 -16.53
N MET A 684 0.15 -9.09 -15.20
CA MET A 684 0.11 -7.90 -14.33
C MET A 684 1.35 -7.00 -14.45
N ILE A 685 2.53 -7.55 -14.74
CA ILE A 685 3.73 -6.74 -15.03
C ILE A 685 3.52 -5.93 -16.32
N TRP A 686 2.86 -6.54 -17.30
CA TRP A 686 2.56 -5.89 -18.57
C TRP A 686 1.31 -5.05 -18.55
N ASP A 687 0.30 -5.36 -17.73
CA ASP A 687 -0.95 -4.62 -17.61
C ASP A 687 -1.42 -4.70 -16.16
N ALA A 688 -1.10 -3.65 -15.39
CA ALA A 688 -1.20 -3.62 -13.94
C ALA A 688 -2.66 -3.46 -13.47
N GLU A 689 -3.51 -4.41 -13.82
CA GLU A 689 -4.94 -4.42 -13.51
C GLU A 689 -5.35 -5.66 -12.73
N MET A 690 -6.25 -5.44 -11.77
CA MET A 690 -6.86 -6.51 -10.98
C MET A 690 -8.32 -6.19 -10.68
N GLN A 691 -9.19 -7.13 -10.99
CA GLN A 691 -10.64 -7.03 -10.81
C GLN A 691 -11.08 -7.83 -9.59
N ARG A 692 -11.86 -7.19 -8.70
CA ARG A 692 -12.50 -7.88 -7.58
C ARG A 692 -13.53 -8.89 -8.10
N VAL A 693 -13.52 -10.08 -7.51
CA VAL A 693 -14.56 -11.11 -7.68
C VAL A 693 -15.24 -11.30 -6.33
N TYR A 694 -16.56 -11.10 -6.28
CA TYR A 694 -17.28 -11.11 -5.02
C TYR A 694 -18.74 -11.45 -5.22
N ASP A 695 -19.24 -12.39 -4.41
CA ASP A 695 -20.68 -12.64 -4.33
C ASP A 695 -21.34 -11.75 -3.26
N PRO A 696 -22.45 -11.06 -3.54
CA PRO A 696 -23.13 -10.19 -2.56
C PRO A 696 -23.61 -10.91 -1.29
N ASP A 697 -23.89 -12.21 -1.35
CA ASP A 697 -24.24 -13.04 -0.20
C ASP A 697 -22.99 -13.62 0.50
N VAL A 698 -21.79 -13.17 0.07
CA VAL A 698 -20.46 -13.52 0.58
C VAL A 698 -20.11 -15.00 0.41
N ALA A 699 -20.69 -15.65 -0.61
CA ALA A 699 -20.41 -17.07 -0.88
C ALA A 699 -18.97 -17.32 -1.35
N TYR A 700 -18.35 -16.35 -2.00
CA TYR A 700 -16.93 -16.34 -2.35
C TYR A 700 -16.38 -14.92 -2.50
N THR A 701 -15.06 -14.83 -2.44
CA THR A 701 -14.31 -13.58 -2.58
C THR A 701 -12.94 -13.82 -3.21
N GLY A 702 -12.41 -12.86 -3.95
CA GLY A 702 -11.05 -12.92 -4.46
C GLY A 702 -10.79 -11.94 -5.59
N PHE A 703 -9.80 -12.25 -6.41
CA PHE A 703 -9.32 -11.35 -7.45
C PHE A 703 -9.01 -12.07 -8.75
N ARG A 704 -9.24 -11.36 -9.85
CA ARG A 704 -9.11 -11.83 -11.23
C ARG A 704 -8.27 -10.85 -12.03
N ASN A 705 -7.35 -11.34 -12.85
CA ASN A 705 -6.75 -10.55 -13.90
C ASN A 705 -7.79 -10.36 -15.03
N PRO A 706 -8.21 -9.12 -15.36
CA PRO A 706 -9.25 -8.89 -16.35
C PRO A 706 -8.86 -9.38 -17.75
N ASN A 707 -7.57 -9.34 -18.08
CA ASN A 707 -7.02 -9.57 -19.42
C ASN A 707 -6.84 -11.06 -19.74
N SER A 708 -6.42 -11.87 -18.78
CA SER A 708 -6.22 -13.32 -18.97
C SER A 708 -7.32 -14.18 -18.35
N GLY A 709 -8.07 -13.64 -17.39
CA GLY A 709 -9.06 -14.37 -16.61
C GLY A 709 -8.49 -15.26 -15.52
N ALA A 710 -7.17 -15.30 -15.32
CA ALA A 710 -6.57 -15.93 -14.15
C ALA A 710 -7.22 -15.41 -12.87
N THR A 711 -7.61 -16.31 -11.97
CA THR A 711 -8.40 -15.96 -10.78
C THR A 711 -7.92 -16.76 -9.58
N GLY A 712 -7.64 -16.06 -8.49
CA GLY A 712 -7.50 -16.61 -7.15
C GLY A 712 -8.72 -16.22 -6.32
N ALA A 713 -9.44 -17.21 -5.78
CA ALA A 713 -10.65 -16.93 -5.01
C ALA A 713 -10.88 -17.93 -3.88
N LEU A 714 -11.48 -17.45 -2.80
CA LEU A 714 -11.86 -18.21 -1.62
C LEU A 714 -13.36 -18.51 -1.71
N VAL A 715 -13.73 -19.78 -1.85
CA VAL A 715 -15.12 -20.23 -1.82
C VAL A 715 -15.47 -20.61 -0.38
N ILE A 716 -16.23 -19.72 0.27
CA ILE A 716 -16.49 -19.74 1.72
C ILE A 716 -17.85 -20.37 2.00
N ASN A 717 -18.92 -19.83 1.40
CA ASN A 717 -20.31 -20.22 1.60
C ASN A 717 -20.61 -20.62 3.07
N ASN A 718 -21.23 -21.79 3.31
CA ASN A 718 -21.58 -22.22 4.66
C ASN A 718 -20.49 -23.11 5.30
N GLY A 719 -19.22 -22.95 4.94
CA GLY A 719 -18.14 -23.79 5.47
C GLY A 719 -17.63 -23.41 6.87
N GLY A 720 -18.23 -22.40 7.51
CA GLY A 720 -17.87 -21.95 8.87
C GLY A 720 -16.85 -20.80 8.93
N ALA A 721 -16.34 -20.34 7.78
CA ALA A 721 -15.54 -19.12 7.68
C ALA A 721 -16.40 -17.94 7.20
N SER A 722 -15.89 -16.72 7.39
CA SER A 722 -16.49 -15.48 6.90
C SER A 722 -15.40 -14.52 6.43
N HIS A 723 -15.67 -13.71 5.41
CA HIS A 723 -14.79 -12.59 5.06
C HIS A 723 -14.66 -11.58 6.21
N ASN A 724 -13.46 -11.05 6.42
CA ASN A 724 -13.18 -10.06 7.47
C ASN A 724 -12.73 -8.70 6.89
N LEU A 725 -11.69 -8.69 6.04
CA LEU A 725 -11.20 -7.45 5.42
C LEU A 725 -10.50 -7.71 4.07
N GLU A 726 -10.35 -6.64 3.28
CA GLU A 726 -9.50 -6.57 2.08
C GLU A 726 -8.20 -5.82 2.41
N PHE A 727 -7.11 -6.19 1.74
CA PHE A 727 -5.84 -5.46 1.78
C PHE A 727 -5.15 -5.49 0.40
N SER A 728 -4.13 -4.64 0.22
CA SER A 728 -3.40 -4.54 -1.04
C SER A 728 -1.92 -4.21 -0.83
N GLY A 729 -1.10 -4.65 -1.78
CA GLY A 729 0.31 -4.31 -1.96
C GLY A 729 0.63 -4.04 -3.44
N THR A 730 1.92 -4.04 -3.79
CA THR A 730 2.41 -3.90 -5.16
C THR A 730 2.11 -5.16 -5.95
N LEU A 731 1.35 -5.04 -7.03
CA LEU A 731 0.90 -6.18 -7.86
C LEU A 731 0.22 -7.31 -7.04
N LEU A 732 -0.35 -6.97 -5.89
CA LEU A 732 -1.00 -7.91 -4.99
C LEU A 732 -2.26 -7.30 -4.38
N ARG A 733 -3.33 -8.07 -4.34
CA ARG A 733 -4.48 -7.79 -3.45
C ARG A 733 -4.86 -9.03 -2.69
N GLY A 734 -5.52 -8.88 -1.56
CA GLY A 734 -5.83 -10.01 -0.73
C GLY A 734 -7.05 -9.84 0.15
N ASP A 735 -7.49 -10.98 0.66
CA ASP A 735 -8.62 -11.09 1.57
C ASP A 735 -8.19 -11.77 2.87
N GLU A 736 -8.75 -11.31 3.98
CA GLU A 736 -8.65 -11.97 5.27
C GLU A 736 -9.97 -12.69 5.59
N LEU A 737 -9.88 -13.95 5.97
CA LEU A 737 -11.00 -14.73 6.50
C LEU A 737 -10.92 -14.80 8.03
N ARG A 738 -12.08 -14.91 8.65
CA ARG A 738 -12.25 -15.30 10.06
C ARG A 738 -12.98 -16.64 10.12
N GLY A 739 -12.51 -17.57 10.94
CA GLY A 739 -13.22 -18.79 11.30
C GLY A 739 -13.10 -19.10 12.80
N TYR A 740 -13.93 -20.00 13.32
CA TYR A 740 -13.98 -20.36 14.74
C TYR A 740 -14.07 -21.87 14.92
N ASP A 741 -13.28 -22.44 15.83
CA ASP A 741 -13.22 -23.88 16.14
C ASP A 741 -12.90 -24.80 14.97
N ARG A 742 -13.85 -25.04 14.07
CA ARG A 742 -13.66 -25.78 12.84
C ARG A 742 -14.35 -25.09 11.69
N PHE A 743 -13.65 -25.01 10.58
CA PHE A 743 -14.20 -24.44 9.36
C PHE A 743 -13.41 -24.94 8.14
N SER A 744 -14.04 -24.81 6.98
CA SER A 744 -13.45 -25.18 5.70
C SER A 744 -13.82 -24.18 4.63
N TYR A 745 -12.97 -24.09 3.62
CA TYR A 745 -13.17 -23.30 2.42
C TYR A 745 -12.32 -23.85 1.28
N LEU A 746 -12.63 -23.43 0.06
CA LEU A 746 -11.83 -23.79 -1.11
C LEU A 746 -10.96 -22.59 -1.49
N LEU A 747 -9.69 -22.85 -1.80
CA LEU A 747 -8.87 -21.91 -2.56
C LEU A 747 -8.92 -22.31 -4.04
N TYR A 748 -9.72 -21.59 -4.82
CA TYR A 748 -9.79 -21.71 -6.26
C TYR A 748 -8.59 -21.03 -6.94
N ALA A 749 -8.03 -21.73 -7.93
CA ALA A 749 -6.90 -21.30 -8.73
C ALA A 749 -7.13 -21.74 -10.19
N GLY A 750 -7.48 -20.79 -11.06
CA GLY A 750 -7.73 -21.10 -12.48
C GLY A 750 -8.35 -19.94 -13.27
N PRO A 751 -8.61 -20.15 -14.58
CA PRO A 751 -9.25 -19.15 -15.42
C PRO A 751 -10.77 -19.09 -15.16
N THR A 752 -11.32 -17.87 -15.12
CA THR A 752 -12.77 -17.62 -15.04
C THR A 752 -13.27 -16.65 -16.10
N SER A 753 -14.56 -16.76 -16.41
CA SER A 753 -15.30 -15.74 -17.15
C SER A 753 -15.33 -14.38 -16.43
N ALA A 754 -15.60 -13.30 -17.16
CA ALA A 754 -15.74 -11.98 -16.55
C ALA A 754 -16.94 -11.94 -15.59
N PRO A 755 -16.85 -11.23 -14.46
CA PRO A 755 -17.95 -11.13 -13.51
C PRO A 755 -19.18 -10.45 -14.12
N ASP A 756 -20.36 -10.82 -13.63
CA ASP A 756 -21.62 -10.16 -13.96
C ASP A 756 -21.70 -8.74 -13.35
N VAL A 757 -22.80 -8.04 -13.60
CA VAL A 757 -23.02 -6.66 -13.10
C VAL A 757 -23.00 -6.54 -11.57
N ASN A 758 -23.11 -7.66 -10.84
CA ASN A 758 -23.09 -7.72 -9.39
C ASN A 758 -21.75 -8.27 -8.85
N GLY A 759 -20.74 -8.51 -9.70
CA GLY A 759 -19.44 -9.04 -9.29
C GLY A 759 -19.34 -10.58 -9.28
N ARG A 760 -20.41 -11.30 -9.69
CA ARG A 760 -20.48 -12.76 -9.59
C ARG A 760 -19.89 -13.48 -10.78
N VAL A 761 -19.28 -14.63 -10.53
CA VAL A 761 -18.59 -15.46 -11.53
C VAL A 761 -19.19 -16.86 -11.54
N ALA A 762 -19.71 -17.29 -12.70
CA ALA A 762 -20.48 -18.53 -12.84
C ALA A 762 -19.70 -19.79 -12.44
N GLU A 763 -18.39 -19.80 -12.71
CA GLU A 763 -17.50 -20.90 -12.33
C GLU A 763 -17.36 -21.03 -10.82
N LEU A 764 -17.31 -19.92 -10.07
CA LEU A 764 -17.21 -19.91 -8.62
C LEU A 764 -18.55 -20.23 -7.95
N GLU A 765 -19.66 -19.72 -8.51
CA GLU A 765 -21.02 -20.06 -8.08
C GLU A 765 -21.25 -21.57 -8.06
N ALA A 766 -20.79 -22.28 -9.09
CA ALA A 766 -20.94 -23.73 -9.18
C ALA A 766 -20.23 -24.47 -8.03
N LEU A 767 -19.15 -23.90 -7.49
CA LEU A 767 -18.35 -24.48 -6.40
C LEU A 767 -18.94 -24.22 -5.02
N THR A 768 -19.83 -23.25 -4.85
CA THR A 768 -20.45 -22.93 -3.54
C THR A 768 -21.14 -24.16 -2.92
N SER A 769 -21.72 -25.01 -3.75
CA SER A 769 -22.37 -26.27 -3.32
C SER A 769 -21.40 -27.34 -2.78
N LEU A 770 -20.09 -27.18 -3.03
CA LEU A 770 -19.06 -28.10 -2.55
C LEU A 770 -18.54 -27.73 -1.16
N ASN A 771 -18.75 -26.49 -0.71
CA ASN A 771 -18.31 -26.01 0.60
C ASN A 771 -19.51 -25.72 1.51
N LEU A 772 -20.07 -26.79 2.06
CA LEU A 772 -21.18 -26.76 3.00
C LEU A 772 -20.70 -27.21 4.38
N ASP A 773 -21.40 -26.75 5.40
CA ASP A 773 -21.20 -27.22 6.77
C ASP A 773 -21.52 -28.72 6.85
N ASN A 774 -20.47 -29.51 7.04
CA ASN A 774 -20.55 -30.95 7.25
C ASN A 774 -19.99 -31.33 8.63
N PHE A 775 -19.80 -30.35 9.52
CA PHE A 775 -19.28 -30.58 10.85
C PHE A 775 -20.43 -30.81 11.81
N GLY A 776 -20.31 -31.86 12.62
CA GLY A 776 -21.26 -32.10 13.69
C GLY A 776 -20.98 -31.17 14.87
N PRO A 777 -22.03 -30.72 15.61
CA PRO A 777 -21.82 -29.94 16.81
C PRO A 777 -21.05 -30.77 17.84
N ARG A 778 -20.14 -30.14 18.56
CA ARG A 778 -19.38 -30.73 19.67
C ARG A 778 -19.89 -30.21 20.99
N LEU A 779 -20.21 -31.13 21.90
CA LEU A 779 -20.60 -30.79 23.26
C LEU A 779 -19.36 -30.38 24.07
N ASP A 780 -19.48 -29.30 24.85
CA ASP A 780 -18.48 -28.91 25.83
C ASP A 780 -18.25 -30.05 26.83
N PRO A 781 -16.99 -30.40 27.16
CA PRO A 781 -16.71 -31.52 28.04
C PRO A 781 -17.26 -31.35 29.47
N ASN A 782 -17.74 -30.16 29.86
CA ASN A 782 -18.27 -29.88 31.18
C ASN A 782 -19.72 -29.38 31.13
N VAL A 783 -20.56 -29.96 32.00
CA VAL A 783 -21.94 -29.52 32.22
C VAL A 783 -21.99 -28.51 33.35
N ALA A 784 -22.65 -27.39 33.11
CA ALA A 784 -22.90 -26.38 34.13
C ALA A 784 -24.03 -26.82 35.07
N PHE A 785 -23.73 -26.91 36.37
CA PHE A 785 -24.74 -27.09 37.41
C PHE A 785 -25.46 -25.76 37.68
N VAL A 786 -26.77 -25.70 37.42
CA VAL A 786 -27.57 -24.48 37.65
C VAL A 786 -28.23 -24.54 39.03
N ASN A 787 -28.90 -25.65 39.34
CA ASN A 787 -29.47 -25.94 40.66
C ASN A 787 -29.74 -27.44 40.81
N ASN A 788 -30.32 -27.86 41.93
CA ASN A 788 -30.58 -29.27 42.23
C ASN A 788 -31.58 -29.96 41.29
N THR A 789 -32.20 -29.28 40.34
CA THR A 789 -33.07 -29.89 39.33
C THR A 789 -32.70 -29.47 37.91
N THR A 790 -31.70 -28.63 37.73
CA THR A 790 -31.40 -27.99 36.45
C THR A 790 -29.91 -28.01 36.16
N VAL A 791 -29.56 -28.45 34.95
CA VAL A 791 -28.20 -28.39 34.41
C VAL A 791 -28.21 -27.78 33.01
N GLU A 792 -27.09 -27.23 32.58
CA GLU A 792 -26.95 -26.56 31.28
C GLU A 792 -25.73 -27.07 30.53
N LEU A 793 -25.95 -27.39 29.25
CA LEU A 793 -24.95 -27.88 28.32
C LEU A 793 -24.66 -26.81 27.27
N LEU A 794 -23.42 -26.76 26.78
CA LEU A 794 -22.97 -25.81 25.77
C LEU A 794 -22.40 -26.57 24.56
N PHE A 795 -22.80 -26.17 23.36
CA PHE A 795 -22.20 -26.63 22.11
C PHE A 795 -21.26 -25.57 21.51
N ASN A 796 -20.28 -26.02 20.73
CA ASN A 796 -19.38 -25.19 19.93
C ASN A 796 -20.10 -24.46 18.76
N GLU A 797 -21.33 -24.85 18.45
CA GLU A 797 -22.17 -24.27 17.39
C GLU A 797 -23.67 -24.43 17.69
N SER A 798 -24.52 -23.90 16.80
CA SER A 798 -25.97 -23.90 16.99
C SER A 798 -26.56 -25.30 16.79
N VAL A 799 -27.39 -25.75 17.74
CA VAL A 799 -28.09 -27.03 17.63
C VAL A 799 -29.56 -26.84 17.22
N ASN A 800 -30.08 -27.85 16.51
CA ASN A 800 -31.47 -27.90 16.08
C ASN A 800 -32.41 -27.96 17.30
N GLU A 801 -33.29 -26.97 17.41
CA GLU A 801 -34.25 -26.86 18.51
C GLU A 801 -35.15 -28.10 18.65
N ALA A 802 -35.75 -28.55 17.55
CA ALA A 802 -36.72 -29.63 17.57
C ALA A 802 -36.12 -30.97 18.03
N LEU A 803 -34.81 -31.16 17.86
CA LEU A 803 -34.09 -32.36 18.30
C LEU A 803 -33.48 -32.17 19.69
N ALA A 804 -32.92 -30.98 19.97
CA ALA A 804 -32.31 -30.66 21.26
C ALA A 804 -33.33 -30.63 22.41
N GLU A 805 -34.59 -30.27 22.13
CA GLU A 805 -35.66 -30.17 23.13
C GLU A 805 -36.38 -31.49 23.42
N ILE A 806 -35.96 -32.60 22.81
CA ILE A 806 -36.52 -33.94 23.10
C ILE A 806 -35.81 -34.52 24.33
N PRO A 807 -36.48 -34.71 25.49
CA PRO A 807 -35.82 -35.21 26.70
C PRO A 807 -35.18 -36.60 26.51
N GLY A 808 -35.77 -37.43 25.65
CA GLY A 808 -35.26 -38.78 25.34
C GLY A 808 -33.94 -38.81 24.55
N ASN A 809 -33.48 -37.67 24.02
CA ASN A 809 -32.18 -37.54 23.38
C ASN A 809 -31.04 -37.31 24.38
N TRP A 810 -31.35 -37.17 25.68
CA TRP A 810 -30.39 -36.91 26.74
C TRP A 810 -30.38 -38.05 27.76
N ALA A 811 -29.20 -38.50 28.18
CA ALA A 811 -29.06 -39.54 29.19
C ALA A 811 -28.08 -39.12 30.29
N MET A 812 -28.44 -39.46 31.53
CA MET A 812 -27.58 -39.31 32.72
C MET A 812 -26.99 -40.67 33.04
N SER A 813 -25.66 -40.78 33.16
CA SER A 813 -24.96 -42.04 33.41
C SER A 813 -23.85 -41.88 34.45
N ASP A 814 -23.46 -42.98 35.08
CA ASP A 814 -22.38 -43.06 36.08
C ASP A 814 -22.58 -42.21 37.36
N PHE A 815 -23.82 -41.82 37.67
CA PHE A 815 -24.20 -41.28 38.96
C PHE A 815 -24.53 -42.39 39.97
N ASN A 816 -24.41 -42.10 41.27
CA ASN A 816 -24.86 -43.03 42.32
C ASN A 816 -26.38 -43.11 42.38
N THR A 817 -27.06 -42.02 42.02
CA THR A 817 -28.51 -41.92 41.90
C THR A 817 -28.95 -42.04 40.44
N ASN A 818 -30.02 -42.79 40.18
CA ASN A 818 -30.60 -42.88 38.84
C ASN A 818 -31.40 -41.62 38.50
N TYR A 819 -30.81 -40.75 37.67
CA TYR A 819 -31.41 -39.52 37.19
C TYR A 819 -32.06 -39.70 35.81
N THR A 820 -33.17 -39.01 35.60
CA THR A 820 -33.87 -38.95 34.31
C THR A 820 -34.08 -37.50 33.89
N VAL A 821 -33.92 -37.22 32.60
CA VAL A 821 -34.19 -35.90 32.02
C VAL A 821 -35.69 -35.80 31.75
N THR A 822 -36.37 -34.86 32.42
CA THR A 822 -37.82 -34.65 32.31
C THR A 822 -38.19 -33.55 31.34
N SER A 823 -37.27 -32.62 31.06
CA SER A 823 -37.44 -31.52 30.10
C SER A 823 -36.08 -31.13 29.54
N ALA A 824 -36.04 -30.70 28.27
CA ALA A 824 -34.88 -30.10 27.63
C ALA A 824 -35.35 -28.85 26.89
N VAL A 825 -34.67 -27.71 27.07
CA VAL A 825 -35.04 -26.43 26.45
C VAL A 825 -33.80 -25.80 25.85
N ARG A 826 -33.83 -25.52 24.54
CA ARG A 826 -32.73 -24.84 23.87
C ARG A 826 -32.81 -23.35 24.20
N GLN A 827 -31.67 -22.74 24.53
CA GLN A 827 -31.59 -21.35 24.95
C GLN A 827 -31.55 -20.39 23.76
N ALA A 828 -31.78 -19.11 24.02
CA ALA A 828 -31.89 -18.06 23.00
C ALA A 828 -30.60 -17.81 22.19
N ASP A 829 -29.45 -18.28 22.67
CA ASP A 829 -28.18 -18.24 21.95
C ASP A 829 -27.94 -19.44 21.04
N TRP A 830 -28.90 -20.37 20.98
CA TRP A 830 -28.97 -21.50 20.07
C TRP A 830 -27.92 -22.59 20.29
N ARG A 831 -26.98 -22.36 21.19
CA ARG A 831 -25.85 -23.23 21.51
C ARG A 831 -25.98 -23.90 22.87
N ARG A 832 -26.82 -23.35 23.75
CA ARG A 832 -27.06 -23.95 25.07
C ARG A 832 -28.35 -24.75 25.14
N VAL A 833 -28.32 -25.86 25.88
CA VAL A 833 -29.49 -26.67 26.18
C VAL A 833 -29.60 -26.87 27.68
N ARG A 834 -30.74 -26.50 28.24
CA ARG A 834 -31.03 -26.62 29.67
C ARG A 834 -31.89 -27.83 29.93
N LEU A 835 -31.39 -28.73 30.77
CA LEU A 835 -32.09 -29.96 31.14
C LEU A 835 -32.69 -29.82 32.53
N THR A 836 -33.94 -30.25 32.67
CA THR A 836 -34.56 -30.49 33.98
C THR A 836 -34.44 -31.97 34.32
N VAL A 837 -33.97 -32.27 35.53
CA VAL A 837 -33.60 -33.61 35.98
C VAL A 837 -34.45 -34.02 37.18
N SER A 838 -34.86 -35.29 37.22
CA SER A 838 -35.59 -35.90 38.34
C SER A 838 -35.04 -37.29 38.70
N PRO A 839 -34.91 -37.65 39.99
CA PRO A 839 -35.13 -36.79 41.18
C PRO A 839 -34.09 -35.66 41.28
N ALA A 840 -34.22 -34.77 42.27
CA ALA A 840 -33.27 -33.69 42.48
C ALA A 840 -31.84 -34.23 42.69
N LEU A 841 -30.86 -33.59 42.03
CA LEU A 841 -29.43 -33.86 42.09
C LEU A 841 -28.94 -33.77 43.54
N SER A 842 -28.18 -34.79 43.95
CA SER A 842 -27.62 -34.91 45.29
C SER A 842 -26.20 -34.35 45.33
N GLY A 843 -25.92 -33.51 46.32
CA GLY A 843 -24.62 -32.88 46.48
C GLY A 843 -23.50 -33.90 46.63
N GLY A 844 -22.37 -33.66 45.95
CA GLY A 844 -21.19 -34.51 45.95
C GLY A 844 -21.19 -35.66 44.95
N GLU A 845 -22.25 -35.83 44.14
CA GLU A 845 -22.26 -36.81 43.05
C GLU A 845 -21.56 -36.27 41.78
N SER A 846 -21.01 -37.17 40.97
CA SER A 846 -20.45 -36.87 39.65
C SER A 846 -20.84 -37.96 38.66
N GLY A 847 -21.00 -37.61 37.38
CA GLY A 847 -21.33 -38.55 36.31
C GLY A 847 -21.29 -37.86 34.95
N PHE A 848 -21.87 -38.50 33.93
CA PHE A 848 -21.90 -37.98 32.56
C PHE A 848 -23.32 -37.66 32.08
N VAL A 849 -23.43 -36.60 31.31
CA VAL A 849 -24.61 -36.27 30.51
C VAL A 849 -24.25 -36.51 29.05
N SER A 850 -24.93 -37.46 28.41
CA SER A 850 -24.70 -37.80 27.01
C SER A 850 -25.88 -37.40 26.13
N VAL A 851 -25.60 -37.14 24.86
CA VAL A 851 -26.56 -36.70 23.86
C VAL A 851 -26.58 -37.66 22.67
N VAL A 852 -27.77 -37.94 22.15
CA VAL A 852 -27.97 -38.75 20.93
C VAL A 852 -29.02 -38.12 20.03
N ASN A 853 -28.88 -38.30 18.71
CA ASN A 853 -29.83 -37.82 17.69
C ASN A 853 -30.05 -36.29 17.64
N VAL A 854 -29.26 -35.49 18.35
CA VAL A 854 -29.21 -34.04 18.17
C VAL A 854 -28.33 -33.73 16.98
N THR A 855 -28.74 -32.75 16.18
CA THR A 855 -27.97 -32.23 15.06
C THR A 855 -27.75 -30.74 15.21
N ASP A 856 -26.83 -30.18 14.42
CA ASP A 856 -26.77 -28.75 14.12
C ASP A 856 -27.99 -28.32 13.26
N LEU A 857 -27.96 -27.07 12.78
CA LEU A 857 -28.97 -26.52 11.87
C LEU A 857 -28.89 -27.09 10.44
N ASN A 858 -27.78 -27.74 10.08
CA ASN A 858 -27.47 -28.29 8.77
C ASN A 858 -27.77 -29.80 8.66
N GLY A 859 -28.12 -30.45 9.77
CA GLY A 859 -28.48 -31.87 9.85
C GLY A 859 -27.32 -32.80 10.21
N ASN A 860 -26.15 -32.26 10.58
CA ASN A 860 -25.00 -33.04 11.03
C ASN A 860 -25.19 -33.44 12.50
N PHE A 861 -25.03 -34.73 12.80
CA PHE A 861 -25.15 -35.24 14.17
C PHE A 861 -24.00 -34.80 15.05
N VAL A 862 -24.25 -34.70 16.38
CA VAL A 862 -23.18 -34.50 17.37
C VAL A 862 -22.01 -35.45 17.08
N GLU A 863 -20.80 -34.89 17.00
CA GLU A 863 -19.64 -35.65 16.56
C GLU A 863 -19.29 -36.78 17.54
N VAL A 864 -18.92 -37.95 17.00
CA VAL A 864 -18.57 -39.12 17.80
C VAL A 864 -17.37 -38.80 18.69
N GLY A 865 -17.50 -39.02 20.00
CA GLY A 865 -16.47 -38.68 20.99
C GLY A 865 -16.65 -37.30 21.63
N TYR A 866 -17.59 -36.49 21.13
CA TYR A 866 -18.03 -35.22 21.69
C TYR A 866 -19.51 -35.27 22.08
N ASP A 867 -20.04 -36.45 22.34
CA ASP A 867 -21.44 -36.74 22.66
C ASP A 867 -21.68 -36.95 24.17
N ALA A 868 -20.68 -36.68 25.01
CA ALA A 868 -20.79 -36.78 26.47
C ALA A 868 -20.00 -35.69 27.20
N ALA A 869 -20.58 -35.17 28.28
CA ALA A 869 -20.00 -34.14 29.12
C ALA A 869 -20.06 -34.52 30.60
N THR A 870 -19.07 -34.09 31.37
CA THR A 870 -18.95 -34.39 32.81
C THR A 870 -19.77 -33.41 33.63
N LEU A 871 -20.59 -33.90 34.55
CA LEU A 871 -21.30 -33.11 35.56
C LEU A 871 -20.79 -33.46 36.95
N THR A 872 -20.39 -32.45 37.72
CA THR A 872 -20.08 -32.57 39.15
C THR A 872 -21.05 -31.73 39.98
N VAL A 873 -21.76 -32.35 40.92
CA VAL A 873 -22.74 -31.69 41.80
C VAL A 873 -22.04 -31.20 43.08
N PRO A 874 -22.02 -29.89 43.40
CA PRO A 874 -21.33 -29.36 44.57
C PRO A 874 -21.89 -29.86 45.93
N ASN A 875 -21.04 -29.89 46.97
CA ASN A 875 -21.46 -30.16 48.35
C ASN A 875 -22.00 -28.90 49.03
N GLY A 876 -23.29 -28.88 49.35
CA GLY A 876 -23.95 -27.73 49.97
C GLY A 876 -24.61 -26.83 48.91
N LEU A 877 -25.91 -26.56 49.10
CA LEU A 877 -26.63 -25.62 48.26
C LEU A 877 -26.22 -24.21 48.67
N THR A 878 -25.62 -23.43 47.77
CA THR A 878 -25.81 -21.98 47.76
C THR A 878 -27.08 -21.74 46.94
N PRO A 879 -28.22 -21.35 47.51
CA PRO A 879 -29.29 -20.81 46.70
C PRO A 879 -28.89 -19.38 46.33
N HIS A 880 -28.74 -19.12 45.04
CA HIS A 880 -29.00 -17.79 44.50
C HIS A 880 -30.45 -17.46 44.83
N THR A 881 -30.68 -16.48 45.71
CA THR A 881 -32.03 -16.18 46.21
C THR A 881 -32.68 -15.03 45.47
N ILE A 882 -31.87 -14.20 44.79
CA ILE A 882 -32.32 -13.10 43.95
C ILE A 882 -32.19 -13.53 42.49
N PHE A 883 -33.33 -13.72 41.82
CA PHE A 883 -33.36 -14.03 40.39
C PHE A 883 -32.98 -12.79 39.58
N VAL A 884 -31.85 -12.86 38.86
CA VAL A 884 -31.48 -11.93 37.79
C VAL A 884 -32.08 -12.45 36.49
N ASP A 885 -32.71 -11.59 35.68
CA ASP A 885 -33.13 -11.79 34.27
C ASP A 885 -33.95 -13.05 33.89
N GLY A 886 -34.35 -13.86 34.87
CA GLY A 886 -35.15 -15.07 34.70
C GLY A 886 -34.34 -16.34 34.36
N VAL A 887 -33.03 -16.28 34.16
CA VAL A 887 -32.28 -17.44 33.60
C VAL A 887 -30.87 -17.65 34.19
N LYS A 888 -30.16 -16.63 34.70
CA LYS A 888 -28.80 -16.76 35.26
C LYS A 888 -28.63 -16.11 36.65
N ASP A 889 -27.60 -16.56 37.39
CA ASP A 889 -26.94 -15.75 38.43
C ASP A 889 -25.75 -14.99 37.81
N PHE A 890 -25.05 -14.13 38.57
CA PHE A 890 -23.94 -13.32 38.08
C PHE A 890 -22.92 -14.12 37.23
N ASP A 891 -22.76 -13.73 35.97
CA ASP A 891 -21.74 -14.26 35.07
C ASP A 891 -20.40 -13.59 35.37
N VAL A 892 -19.57 -14.24 36.20
CA VAL A 892 -18.30 -13.68 36.67
C VAL A 892 -17.35 -13.30 35.53
N ALA A 893 -17.45 -13.92 34.35
CA ALA A 893 -16.59 -13.57 33.21
C ALA A 893 -16.98 -12.21 32.58
N ASN A 894 -18.25 -11.84 32.65
CA ASN A 894 -18.82 -10.70 31.92
C ASN A 894 -19.36 -9.58 32.83
N GLU A 895 -19.66 -9.89 34.09
CA GLU A 895 -20.40 -9.04 35.04
C GLU A 895 -19.56 -8.68 36.28
N CYS A 896 -18.30 -9.11 36.32
CA CYS A 896 -17.37 -8.86 37.40
C CYS A 896 -16.73 -7.46 37.29
N LEU A 897 -16.90 -6.63 38.32
CA LEU A 897 -16.22 -5.33 38.46
C LEU A 897 -14.79 -5.49 38.99
N ILE A 898 -14.56 -6.41 39.95
CA ILE A 898 -13.23 -6.79 40.49
C ILE A 898 -13.26 -8.27 40.91
N ALA A 899 -12.23 -9.03 40.54
CA ALA A 899 -11.90 -10.34 41.12
C ALA A 899 -10.54 -10.23 41.85
N ALA A 900 -10.56 -10.16 43.18
CA ALA A 900 -9.36 -10.17 44.03
C ALA A 900 -9.59 -11.12 45.22
N THR A 901 -9.14 -10.79 46.43
CA THR A 901 -9.52 -11.56 47.63
C THR A 901 -11.03 -11.54 47.88
N ASP A 902 -11.73 -10.53 47.38
CA ASP A 902 -13.19 -10.43 47.36
C ASP A 902 -13.63 -10.26 45.89
N THR A 903 -14.80 -10.75 45.50
CA THR A 903 -15.32 -10.59 44.12
C THR A 903 -16.61 -9.79 44.14
N PHE A 904 -16.66 -8.68 43.41
CA PHE A 904 -17.84 -7.82 43.32
C PHE A 904 -18.37 -7.80 41.89
N THR A 905 -19.65 -8.16 41.72
CA THR A 905 -20.35 -8.28 40.44
C THR A 905 -21.52 -7.31 40.36
N ILE A 906 -21.85 -6.87 39.13
CA ILE A 906 -22.99 -6.02 38.84
C ILE A 906 -23.65 -6.43 37.53
N THR A 907 -24.97 -6.42 37.49
CA THR A 907 -25.74 -6.65 36.27
C THR A 907 -27.10 -5.98 36.39
N TRP A 908 -27.92 -5.96 35.32
CA TRP A 908 -29.22 -5.30 35.33
C TRP A 908 -30.20 -5.93 34.34
N ASP A 909 -31.49 -5.67 34.57
CA ASP A 909 -32.54 -5.91 33.59
C ASP A 909 -33.40 -4.65 33.40
N ALA A 910 -34.50 -4.77 32.65
CA ALA A 910 -35.42 -3.66 32.38
C ALA A 910 -36.10 -3.08 33.64
N THR A 911 -36.02 -3.77 34.78
CA THR A 911 -36.76 -3.46 36.01
C THR A 911 -35.85 -3.08 37.19
N ALA A 912 -34.65 -3.64 37.27
CA ALA A 912 -33.76 -3.46 38.41
C ALA A 912 -32.27 -3.58 38.08
N LEU A 913 -31.48 -3.02 39.00
CA LEU A 913 -30.04 -3.16 39.12
C LEU A 913 -29.71 -4.23 40.17
N TYR A 914 -28.74 -5.10 39.89
CA TYR A 914 -28.34 -6.21 40.74
C TYR A 914 -26.86 -6.11 41.12
N PHE A 915 -26.53 -6.43 42.38
CA PHE A 915 -25.15 -6.49 42.88
C PHE A 915 -24.88 -7.82 43.59
N GLY A 916 -23.71 -8.39 43.34
CA GLY A 916 -23.21 -9.59 44.02
C GLY A 916 -21.89 -9.28 44.71
N TYR A 917 -21.69 -9.80 45.92
CA TYR A 917 -20.44 -9.64 46.65
C TYR A 917 -20.02 -10.93 47.33
N TRP A 918 -18.94 -11.53 46.84
CA TRP A 918 -18.36 -12.78 47.30
C TRP A 918 -17.20 -12.55 48.27
N ASN A 919 -17.11 -13.46 49.24
CA ASN A 919 -16.11 -13.50 50.31
C ASN A 919 -16.24 -12.42 51.39
N LYS A 920 -17.48 -11.93 51.65
CA LYS A 920 -17.73 -11.00 52.76
C LYS A 920 -18.82 -11.48 53.71
N ASP A 921 -18.43 -11.71 54.97
CA ASP A 921 -19.35 -11.87 56.10
C ASP A 921 -19.82 -10.51 56.61
N LEU A 922 -21.10 -10.18 56.37
CA LEU A 922 -21.71 -8.93 56.81
C LEU A 922 -22.15 -8.94 58.29
N ASN A 923 -21.94 -10.03 59.05
CA ASN A 923 -22.14 -9.99 60.52
C ASN A 923 -21.03 -9.23 61.27
N THR A 924 -20.02 -8.74 60.56
CA THR A 924 -18.84 -8.09 61.15
C THR A 924 -18.62 -6.66 60.64
N GLY A 925 -19.54 -6.12 59.84
CA GLY A 925 -19.46 -4.76 59.33
C GLY A 925 -20.59 -4.35 58.39
N ASP A 926 -20.72 -3.04 58.20
CA ASP A 926 -21.79 -2.42 57.40
C ASP A 926 -21.32 -2.20 55.95
N LEU A 927 -22.19 -2.49 54.98
CA LEU A 927 -21.95 -2.32 53.54
C LEU A 927 -22.70 -1.10 53.01
N PHE A 928 -21.99 -0.27 52.25
CA PHE A 928 -22.52 0.93 51.61
C PHE A 928 -22.17 0.99 50.13
N ILE A 929 -23.19 1.17 49.27
CA ILE A 929 -23.03 1.44 47.83
C ILE A 929 -23.50 2.86 47.56
N ASN A 930 -22.60 3.67 47.03
CA ASN A 930 -22.76 5.10 46.82
C ASN A 930 -23.02 5.35 45.34
N ILE A 931 -24.15 5.97 44.98
CA ILE A 931 -24.59 6.13 43.58
C ILE A 931 -24.86 7.61 43.26
N ASP A 932 -24.16 8.10 42.24
CA ASP A 932 -24.47 9.34 41.50
C ASP A 932 -25.30 8.96 40.27
N THR A 933 -26.50 9.53 40.14
CA THR A 933 -27.47 9.14 39.10
C THR A 933 -27.66 10.19 38.01
N ASN A 934 -27.15 11.40 38.18
CA ASN A 934 -27.34 12.50 37.22
C ASN A 934 -26.03 12.94 36.55
N HIS A 935 -24.88 12.46 37.04
CA HIS A 935 -23.54 12.73 36.51
C HIS A 935 -23.23 14.23 36.39
N THR A 936 -23.91 15.07 37.15
CA THR A 936 -23.75 16.51 37.13
C THR A 936 -22.64 16.86 38.12
N ASN A 937 -21.55 17.45 37.63
CA ASN A 937 -20.40 17.79 38.46
C ASN A 937 -20.82 18.57 39.71
N ASN A 938 -20.42 18.09 40.89
CA ASN A 938 -20.72 18.67 42.20
C ASN A 938 -22.21 18.63 42.61
N SER A 939 -23.05 17.87 41.92
CA SER A 939 -24.43 17.59 42.33
C SER A 939 -24.45 16.37 43.26
N GLY A 940 -24.98 16.50 44.47
CA GLY A 940 -25.08 15.41 45.44
C GLY A 940 -24.44 15.71 46.81
N ALA A 941 -24.40 14.70 47.68
CA ALA A 941 -23.87 14.81 49.02
C ALA A 941 -22.33 14.77 49.05
N THR A 942 -21.71 15.54 49.96
CA THR A 942 -20.24 15.56 50.15
C THR A 942 -19.72 14.46 51.06
N THR A 943 -20.60 13.82 51.82
CA THR A 943 -20.34 12.65 52.67
C THR A 943 -21.41 11.61 52.44
N ASP A 944 -21.15 10.37 52.83
CA ASP A 944 -22.19 9.34 52.93
C ASP A 944 -23.25 9.71 53.97
N SER A 945 -24.33 8.93 54.01
CA SER A 945 -25.48 9.22 54.89
C SER A 945 -25.19 9.02 56.38
N TRP A 946 -24.09 8.37 56.76
CA TRP A 946 -23.63 8.32 58.16
C TRP A 946 -22.38 9.15 58.44
N GLY A 947 -21.87 9.90 57.46
CA GLY A 947 -20.67 10.73 57.61
C GLY A 947 -19.39 9.95 57.91
N ARG A 948 -19.32 8.66 57.52
CA ARG A 948 -18.16 7.77 57.68
C ARG A 948 -17.10 7.98 56.59
N VAL A 949 -17.49 8.44 55.40
CA VAL A 949 -16.58 8.75 54.28
C VAL A 949 -16.91 10.09 53.63
N GLN A 950 -15.92 10.71 52.99
CA GLN A 950 -16.08 11.90 52.16
C GLN A 950 -15.97 11.55 50.68
N PHE A 951 -16.59 12.33 49.79
CA PHE A 951 -16.45 12.17 48.34
C PHE A 951 -15.67 13.34 47.73
N ALA A 952 -14.70 13.07 46.85
CA ALA A 952 -13.94 14.09 46.13
C ALA A 952 -14.69 14.60 44.88
N ASN A 953 -14.51 15.87 44.50
CA ASN A 953 -15.11 16.43 43.29
C ASN A 953 -14.50 15.77 42.03
N PRO A 954 -15.30 15.54 40.95
CA PRO A 954 -16.69 15.93 40.78
C PRO A 954 -17.72 14.91 41.32
N PHE A 955 -17.28 13.76 41.84
CA PHE A 955 -18.15 12.69 42.31
C PHE A 955 -18.83 13.06 43.62
N LYS A 956 -20.15 13.19 43.57
CA LYS A 956 -21.02 13.46 44.71
C LYS A 956 -22.27 12.60 44.49
N ILE A 957 -22.78 11.99 45.56
CA ILE A 957 -23.81 10.95 45.41
C ILE A 957 -25.21 11.51 45.69
N GLU A 958 -26.20 11.06 44.93
CA GLU A 958 -27.62 11.32 45.25
C GLU A 958 -28.26 10.20 46.05
N TYR A 959 -27.79 8.97 45.86
CA TYR A 959 -28.36 7.80 46.49
C TYR A 959 -27.28 7.00 47.21
N GLN A 960 -27.66 6.42 48.35
CA GLN A 960 -26.83 5.44 49.04
C GLN A 960 -27.67 4.23 49.41
N ILE A 961 -27.22 3.05 48.99
CA ILE A 961 -27.73 1.77 49.49
C ILE A 961 -26.92 1.43 50.73
N ALA A 962 -27.60 1.16 51.84
CA ALA A 962 -26.98 0.82 53.11
C ALA A 962 -27.54 -0.50 53.65
N ILE A 963 -26.64 -1.38 54.07
CA ILE A 963 -26.96 -2.64 54.75
C ILE A 963 -26.19 -2.63 56.08
N GLU A 964 -26.95 -2.65 57.18
CA GLU A 964 -26.43 -2.79 58.55
C GLU A 964 -26.07 -4.25 58.83
N GLY A 965 -25.01 -4.48 59.59
CA GLY A 965 -24.55 -5.83 59.97
C GLY A 965 -25.60 -6.65 60.74
N GLY A 966 -25.56 -7.98 60.57
CA GLY A 966 -26.52 -8.93 61.19
C GLY A 966 -27.69 -9.33 60.27
N PRO A 967 -28.89 -9.66 60.80
CA PRO A 967 -30.08 -9.98 59.98
C PRO A 967 -30.66 -8.73 59.26
N GLY A 968 -29.78 -7.79 58.91
CA GLY A 968 -30.02 -6.39 58.66
C GLY A 968 -30.76 -6.10 57.37
N ASN A 969 -31.66 -5.14 57.50
CA ASN A 969 -32.54 -4.68 56.44
C ASN A 969 -31.80 -3.73 55.49
N ILE A 970 -32.13 -3.76 54.21
CA ILE A 970 -31.65 -2.80 53.21
C ILE A 970 -32.38 -1.45 53.32
N ALA A 971 -31.64 -0.35 53.19
CA ALA A 971 -32.19 1.01 53.06
C ALA A 971 -31.60 1.72 51.83
N ILE A 972 -32.44 2.52 51.17
CA ILE A 972 -32.04 3.45 50.12
C ILE A 972 -32.21 4.87 50.67
N ASN A 973 -31.10 5.54 50.94
CA ASN A 973 -31.10 6.92 51.41
C ASN A 973 -30.91 7.86 50.23
N ARG A 974 -31.63 8.99 50.22
CA ARG A 974 -31.57 9.96 49.12
C ARG A 974 -31.16 11.33 49.61
N TRP A 975 -30.23 11.97 48.90
CA TRP A 975 -29.90 13.38 49.07
C TRP A 975 -30.93 14.25 48.35
N ASN A 976 -31.52 15.22 49.05
CA ASN A 976 -32.53 16.13 48.49
C ASN A 976 -31.96 17.48 48.01
N GLY A 977 -30.63 17.63 48.03
CA GLY A 977 -29.94 18.90 47.75
C GLY A 977 -29.50 19.67 49.00
N ALA A 978 -30.02 19.35 50.19
CA ALA A 978 -29.66 20.03 51.43
C ALA A 978 -29.33 19.07 52.60
N ALA A 979 -30.01 17.92 52.68
CA ALA A 979 -29.80 16.92 53.72
C ALA A 979 -30.11 15.51 53.20
N TRP A 980 -29.57 14.50 53.90
CA TRP A 980 -29.95 13.12 53.69
C TRP A 980 -31.38 12.88 54.17
N VAL A 981 -32.22 12.37 53.27
CA VAL A 981 -33.55 11.86 53.57
C VAL A 981 -33.42 10.37 53.82
N TYR A 982 -33.46 10.00 55.09
CA TYR A 982 -33.44 8.60 55.53
C TYR A 982 -34.82 8.01 55.34
N GLN A 983 -34.85 6.82 54.76
CA GLN A 983 -36.09 6.08 54.57
C GLN A 983 -36.05 4.84 55.46
N ASN A 984 -37.20 4.45 56.02
CA ASN A 984 -37.23 3.30 56.92
C ASN A 984 -36.86 2.03 56.15
N PHE A 985 -36.05 1.21 56.79
CA PHE A 985 -35.69 -0.13 56.35
C PHE A 985 -36.91 -0.93 55.84
N GLY A 986 -36.83 -1.44 54.60
CA GLY A 986 -37.86 -2.28 53.98
C GLY A 986 -39.08 -1.57 53.36
N GLN A 987 -39.06 -0.25 53.14
CA GLN A 987 -40.20 0.50 52.55
C GLN A 987 -40.13 0.72 51.02
N HIS A 988 -39.21 0.07 50.29
CA HIS A 988 -39.07 0.14 48.83
C HIS A 988 -38.93 -1.25 48.20
N GLY A 989 -38.98 -1.34 46.87
CA GLY A 989 -38.93 -2.62 46.15
C GLY A 989 -37.54 -3.27 46.11
N ALA A 990 -36.56 -2.73 46.85
CA ALA A 990 -35.22 -3.28 46.98
C ALA A 990 -35.17 -4.44 47.96
N THR A 991 -34.41 -5.48 47.61
CA THR A 991 -34.26 -6.71 48.39
C THR A 991 -32.79 -7.08 48.51
N SER A 992 -32.41 -7.68 49.63
CA SER A 992 -31.04 -8.18 49.83
C SER A 992 -31.05 -9.57 50.45
N TYR A 993 -29.97 -10.31 50.17
CA TYR A 993 -29.57 -11.51 50.89
C TYR A 993 -28.17 -11.27 51.42
N ASN A 994 -28.01 -11.31 52.75
CA ASN A 994 -26.76 -10.91 53.39
C ASN A 994 -25.90 -12.15 53.67
N GLY A 995 -24.64 -12.13 53.24
CA GLY A 995 -23.70 -13.22 53.50
C GLY A 995 -23.29 -13.34 54.97
N TRP A 996 -23.03 -14.57 55.43
CA TRP A 996 -22.56 -14.91 56.78
C TRP A 996 -21.38 -15.89 56.77
N ALA A 997 -20.79 -16.20 57.92
CA ALA A 997 -19.57 -17.00 58.05
C ALA A 997 -19.53 -18.38 57.32
N SER A 998 -20.67 -19.00 57.00
CA SER A 998 -20.73 -20.26 56.23
C SER A 998 -21.34 -20.11 54.83
N ASN A 999 -21.75 -18.90 54.45
CA ASN A 999 -22.09 -18.51 53.09
C ASN A 999 -21.74 -17.01 52.92
N PRO A 1000 -20.50 -16.66 52.52
CA PRO A 1000 -20.05 -15.28 52.50
C PRO A 1000 -20.54 -14.51 51.25
N TYR A 1001 -21.65 -14.94 50.63
CA TYR A 1001 -22.22 -14.34 49.44
C TYR A 1001 -23.37 -13.40 49.77
N THR A 1002 -23.26 -12.15 49.30
CA THR A 1002 -24.29 -11.13 49.44
C THR A 1002 -24.88 -10.80 48.07
N GLU A 1003 -26.20 -10.80 47.96
CA GLU A 1003 -26.95 -10.42 46.74
C GLU A 1003 -27.84 -9.22 47.05
N ILE A 1004 -27.95 -8.27 46.11
CA ILE A 1004 -28.78 -7.06 46.26
C ILE A 1004 -29.52 -6.80 44.96
N ARG A 1005 -30.82 -6.49 45.05
CA ARG A 1005 -31.66 -5.99 43.96
C ARG A 1005 -32.19 -4.61 44.30
N VAL A 1006 -32.10 -3.68 43.35
CA VAL A 1006 -32.61 -2.30 43.47
C VAL A 1006 -33.44 -1.94 42.24
N PRO A 1007 -34.76 -1.70 42.36
CA PRO A 1007 -35.57 -1.22 41.25
C PRO A 1007 -35.06 0.11 40.68
N TRP A 1008 -35.04 0.23 39.36
CA TRP A 1008 -34.62 1.48 38.69
C TRP A 1008 -35.48 2.68 39.08
N ALA A 1009 -36.77 2.44 39.32
CA ALA A 1009 -37.72 3.47 39.74
C ALA A 1009 -37.32 4.11 41.09
N ASP A 1010 -36.70 3.35 41.99
CA ASP A 1010 -36.28 3.82 43.31
C ASP A 1010 -35.03 4.72 43.23
N LEU A 1011 -34.29 4.65 42.12
CA LEU A 1011 -33.16 5.54 41.78
C LEU A 1011 -33.57 6.70 40.85
N GLY A 1012 -34.85 6.77 40.45
CA GLY A 1012 -35.37 7.80 39.56
C GLY A 1012 -35.20 7.50 38.06
N ASN A 1013 -34.99 6.24 37.68
CA ASN A 1013 -34.77 5.78 36.29
C ASN A 1013 -33.66 6.55 35.55
N PRO A 1014 -32.41 6.49 36.04
CA PRO A 1014 -31.34 7.31 35.49
C PRO A 1014 -30.86 6.84 34.12
N SER A 1015 -30.41 7.78 33.28
CA SER A 1015 -29.82 7.49 31.96
C SER A 1015 -28.36 7.02 32.01
N GLY A 1016 -27.76 7.03 33.20
CA GLY A 1016 -26.41 6.55 33.51
C GLY A 1016 -26.20 6.53 35.03
N ILE A 1017 -25.26 5.71 35.52
CA ILE A 1017 -24.88 5.73 36.95
C ILE A 1017 -23.36 5.79 37.14
N ALA A 1018 -22.92 6.42 38.21
CA ALA A 1018 -21.56 6.32 38.73
C ALA A 1018 -21.60 5.80 40.16
N LEU A 1019 -20.72 4.86 40.51
CA LEU A 1019 -20.77 4.18 41.80
C LEU A 1019 -19.40 3.96 42.46
N SER A 1020 -19.39 4.04 43.78
CA SER A 1020 -18.32 3.54 44.64
C SER A 1020 -18.92 2.70 45.76
N LEU A 1021 -18.12 1.85 46.39
CA LEU A 1021 -18.55 1.02 47.50
C LEU A 1021 -17.57 1.16 48.65
N HIS A 1022 -18.08 1.06 49.87
CA HIS A 1022 -17.22 0.90 51.04
C HIS A 1022 -17.87 0.02 52.10
N VAL A 1023 -17.01 -0.63 52.89
CA VAL A 1023 -17.39 -1.46 54.02
C VAL A 1023 -16.72 -0.91 55.26
N THR A 1024 -17.48 -0.77 56.34
CA THR A 1024 -16.96 -0.27 57.61
C THR A 1024 -17.03 -1.34 58.69
N GLN A 1025 -16.14 -1.27 59.68
CA GLN A 1025 -16.26 -2.13 60.87
C GLN A 1025 -17.50 -1.71 61.68
N GLU A 1026 -18.25 -2.70 62.17
CA GLU A 1026 -19.49 -2.55 62.94
C GLU A 1026 -19.43 -1.36 63.93
N THR A 1027 -20.39 -0.45 63.88
CA THR A 1027 -20.52 0.71 64.79
C THR A 1027 -19.31 1.68 64.83
N THR A 1028 -18.42 1.67 63.83
CA THR A 1028 -17.26 2.58 63.74
C THR A 1028 -17.22 3.37 62.43
N THR A 1029 -16.33 4.36 62.33
CA THR A 1029 -16.02 5.08 61.09
C THR A 1029 -14.84 4.47 60.32
N ILE A 1030 -14.34 3.30 60.73
CA ILE A 1030 -13.18 2.66 60.11
C ILE A 1030 -13.65 1.91 58.86
N THR A 1031 -13.26 2.43 57.69
CA THR A 1031 -13.45 1.78 56.41
C THR A 1031 -12.43 0.65 56.27
N THR A 1032 -12.91 -0.59 56.23
CA THR A 1032 -12.08 -1.80 56.06
C THR A 1032 -11.89 -2.17 54.59
N ARG A 1033 -12.81 -1.72 53.72
CA ARG A 1033 -12.73 -1.91 52.27
C ARG A 1033 -13.34 -0.72 51.55
N ALA A 1034 -12.75 -0.28 50.45
CA ALA A 1034 -13.35 0.66 49.53
C ALA A 1034 -13.08 0.19 48.09
N LEU A 1035 -14.09 0.28 47.22
CA LEU A 1035 -14.02 -0.04 45.80
C LEU A 1035 -14.36 1.21 44.95
N PRO A 1036 -13.64 1.49 43.85
CA PRO A 1036 -12.44 0.81 43.35
C PRO A 1036 -11.33 0.65 44.39
N SER A 1037 -10.56 -0.44 44.33
CA SER A 1037 -9.60 -0.83 45.37
C SER A 1037 -8.46 0.17 45.59
N THR A 1038 -8.33 1.15 44.69
CA THR A 1038 -7.43 2.30 44.78
C THR A 1038 -7.91 3.38 45.75
N ASN A 1039 -9.17 3.34 46.18
CA ASN A 1039 -9.66 4.23 47.23
C ASN A 1039 -9.02 3.90 48.60
N PRO A 1040 -8.74 4.91 49.44
CA PRO A 1040 -8.14 4.68 50.75
C PRO A 1040 -9.08 3.98 51.74
N THR A 1041 -8.49 3.17 52.64
CA THR A 1041 -9.14 2.56 53.81
C THR A 1041 -8.63 3.19 55.11
N GLY A 1042 -9.42 3.14 56.19
CA GLY A 1042 -9.11 3.82 57.47
C GLY A 1042 -10.27 4.65 57.99
N ALA A 1043 -10.02 5.50 58.98
CA ALA A 1043 -11.05 6.37 59.56
C ALA A 1043 -11.24 7.63 58.70
N LEU A 1044 -12.50 7.97 58.37
CA LEU A 1044 -12.87 9.21 57.66
C LEU A 1044 -12.11 9.43 56.36
N VAL A 1045 -12.09 8.41 55.50
CA VAL A 1045 -11.40 8.44 54.21
C VAL A 1045 -12.16 9.23 53.16
N THR A 1046 -11.43 9.78 52.18
CA THR A 1046 -12.01 10.44 51.01
C THR A 1046 -11.98 9.51 49.80
N LEU A 1047 -13.16 9.11 49.33
CA LEU A 1047 -13.34 8.32 48.12
C LEU A 1047 -13.25 9.25 46.89
N SER A 1048 -12.29 8.97 46.02
CA SER A 1048 -11.96 9.77 44.83
C SER A 1048 -11.95 8.95 43.55
N GLN A 1049 -12.33 7.68 43.63
CA GLN A 1049 -12.36 6.73 42.52
C GLN A 1049 -13.75 6.11 42.47
N PHE A 1050 -14.29 5.90 41.27
CA PHE A 1050 -15.63 5.33 41.06
C PHE A 1050 -15.71 4.62 39.70
N TYR A 1051 -16.72 3.78 39.54
CA TYR A 1051 -17.10 3.17 38.27
C TYR A 1051 -18.18 4.02 37.60
N ARG A 1052 -18.21 4.10 36.27
CA ARG A 1052 -19.26 4.83 35.51
C ARG A 1052 -19.85 3.91 34.45
N ILE A 1053 -21.17 3.89 34.33
CA ILE A 1053 -21.93 2.94 33.52
C ILE A 1053 -22.90 3.73 32.63
N TYR A 1054 -22.81 3.51 31.31
CA TYR A 1054 -23.63 4.12 30.26
C TYR A 1054 -23.90 3.11 29.13
N PRO A 1055 -25.09 3.13 28.50
CA PRO A 1055 -26.42 3.41 29.07
C PRO A 1055 -26.95 2.15 29.79
N PRO A 1056 -27.25 2.18 31.11
CA PRO A 1056 -27.75 1.00 31.81
C PRO A 1056 -29.22 0.67 31.47
N TYR A 1057 -29.93 1.53 30.72
CA TYR A 1057 -31.29 1.28 30.26
C TYR A 1057 -31.30 0.90 28.77
N ALA A 1058 -30.96 -0.35 28.48
CA ALA A 1058 -31.14 -0.98 27.17
C ALA A 1058 -31.65 -2.41 27.39
N SER A 1059 -32.66 -2.84 26.62
CA SER A 1059 -33.05 -4.26 26.59
C SER A 1059 -32.05 -5.03 25.74
N GLY A 1060 -31.12 -5.76 26.38
CA GLY A 1060 -30.11 -6.60 25.73
C GLY A 1060 -29.03 -7.05 26.73
N PRO A 1061 -28.19 -8.05 26.40
CA PRO A 1061 -27.06 -8.44 27.24
C PRO A 1061 -26.06 -7.29 27.39
N LEU A 1062 -25.31 -7.29 28.51
CA LEU A 1062 -24.20 -6.35 28.77
C LEU A 1062 -23.34 -6.22 27.51
N PRO A 1063 -23.16 -5.02 26.92
CA PRO A 1063 -22.22 -4.86 25.82
C PRO A 1063 -20.84 -5.26 26.32
N LEU A 1064 -20.12 -6.06 25.53
CA LEU A 1064 -18.76 -6.58 25.74
C LEU A 1064 -17.72 -5.43 25.73
N MET A 1065 -17.91 -4.42 26.58
CA MET A 1065 -17.00 -3.31 26.81
C MET A 1065 -16.62 -3.27 28.28
N GLY A 1066 -15.33 -3.52 28.54
CA GLY A 1066 -14.76 -3.65 29.87
C GLY A 1066 -15.11 -2.49 30.81
N VAL A 1067 -15.65 -2.85 31.97
CA VAL A 1067 -15.65 -2.02 33.16
C VAL A 1067 -14.20 -1.67 33.49
N ARG A 1068 -13.72 -0.49 33.10
CA ARG A 1068 -12.45 0.06 33.60
C ARG A 1068 -12.72 1.03 34.75
N THR A 1069 -11.87 1.03 35.76
CA THR A 1069 -11.87 2.05 36.82
C THR A 1069 -11.63 3.43 36.22
N LYS A 1070 -12.50 4.41 36.47
CA LYS A 1070 -12.28 5.79 36.03
C LYS A 1070 -11.63 6.58 37.17
N ASN A 1071 -10.41 7.08 36.93
CA ASN A 1071 -9.78 8.07 37.81
C ASN A 1071 -10.57 9.39 37.72
N ILE A 1072 -10.76 10.08 38.84
CA ILE A 1072 -11.04 11.52 38.77
C ILE A 1072 -9.82 12.17 38.14
N LEU A 1073 -9.96 12.55 36.89
CA LEU A 1073 -9.14 13.59 36.32
C LEU A 1073 -10.04 14.83 36.22
N SER A 1074 -9.57 15.88 36.88
CA SER A 1074 -10.33 17.04 37.29
C SER A 1074 -10.54 18.07 36.17
N ALA A 1075 -10.77 17.63 34.93
CA ALA A 1075 -10.99 18.56 33.83
C ALA A 1075 -12.28 18.23 33.07
N PRO A 1076 -13.06 19.24 32.64
CA PRO A 1076 -14.21 19.03 31.77
C PRO A 1076 -13.78 18.27 30.50
N VAL A 1077 -14.69 17.54 29.86
CA VAL A 1077 -14.52 17.18 28.45
C VAL A 1077 -14.34 18.51 27.72
N VAL A 1078 -13.11 18.81 27.37
CA VAL A 1078 -12.78 19.91 26.48
C VAL A 1078 -13.24 19.41 25.12
N ALA A 1079 -14.35 19.96 24.60
CA ALA A 1079 -14.60 19.86 23.18
C ALA A 1079 -13.32 20.35 22.48
N ILE A 1080 -13.01 19.81 21.29
CA ILE A 1080 -12.01 20.45 20.45
C ILE A 1080 -12.65 21.76 19.93
N ASP A 1081 -12.76 22.72 20.84
CA ASP A 1081 -13.06 24.11 20.57
C ASP A 1081 -11.79 24.63 19.92
N ASP A 1082 -11.86 24.95 18.62
CA ASP A 1082 -10.76 25.37 17.75
C ASP A 1082 -10.11 24.25 16.88
N LEU A 1083 -10.89 23.28 16.37
CA LEU A 1083 -10.45 22.56 15.16
C LEU A 1083 -10.41 23.56 13.99
N VAL A 1084 -9.20 23.99 13.64
CA VAL A 1084 -8.95 24.87 12.50
C VAL A 1084 -8.59 24.01 11.31
N ILE A 1085 -9.30 24.21 10.21
CA ILE A 1085 -8.98 23.58 8.93
C ILE A 1085 -8.49 24.70 8.01
N SER A 1086 -7.25 24.59 7.54
CA SER A 1086 -6.75 25.40 6.43
C SER A 1086 -6.58 24.50 5.22
N TRP A 1087 -7.13 24.90 4.08
CA TRP A 1087 -7.16 24.07 2.89
C TRP A 1087 -6.57 24.79 1.68
N GLN A 1088 -6.01 24.00 0.78
CA GLN A 1088 -5.65 24.39 -0.59
C GLN A 1088 -6.15 23.33 -1.56
N SER A 1089 -6.00 23.54 -2.86
CA SER A 1089 -6.42 22.53 -3.84
C SER A 1089 -5.68 21.21 -3.55
N GLY A 1090 -6.42 20.12 -3.36
CA GLY A 1090 -5.83 18.80 -3.12
C GLY A 1090 -5.56 18.44 -1.65
N SER A 1091 -5.61 19.41 -0.71
CA SER A 1091 -5.25 19.11 0.69
C SER A 1091 -5.90 20.00 1.75
N ALA A 1092 -5.98 19.45 2.97
CA ALA A 1092 -6.43 20.16 4.16
C ALA A 1092 -5.53 19.86 5.35
N ARG A 1093 -5.01 20.90 5.98
CA ARG A 1093 -4.33 20.83 7.27
C ARG A 1093 -5.35 21.04 8.38
N LEU A 1094 -5.50 20.04 9.22
CA LEU A 1094 -6.25 20.10 10.46
C LEU A 1094 -5.29 20.48 11.59
N GLN A 1095 -5.71 21.41 12.43
CA GLN A 1095 -4.99 21.80 13.63
C GLN A 1095 -5.96 21.90 14.80
N TRP A 1096 -5.59 21.30 15.93
CA TRP A 1096 -6.37 21.38 17.16
C TRP A 1096 -5.48 21.65 18.37
N ASN A 1097 -6.08 22.14 19.44
CA ASN A 1097 -5.37 22.35 20.69
C ASN A 1097 -5.19 21.03 21.46
N ALA A 1098 -4.08 20.92 22.21
CA ALA A 1098 -3.83 19.76 23.05
C ALA A 1098 -4.94 19.57 24.09
N ILE A 1099 -5.56 18.39 24.09
CA ILE A 1099 -6.50 17.97 25.11
C ILE A 1099 -5.72 17.39 26.29
N PRO A 1100 -5.84 17.96 27.50
CA PRO A 1100 -5.09 17.50 28.66
C PRO A 1100 -5.29 16.00 28.93
N GLY A 1101 -4.18 15.27 29.02
CA GLY A 1101 -4.15 13.84 29.30
C GLY A 1101 -4.22 12.94 28.08
N ALA A 1102 -4.62 13.42 26.90
CA ALA A 1102 -4.60 12.62 25.68
C ALA A 1102 -3.18 12.16 25.34
N HIS A 1103 -3.00 10.87 25.07
CA HIS A 1103 -1.74 10.29 24.59
C HIS A 1103 -1.67 10.30 23.06
N THR A 1104 -2.81 10.13 22.39
CA THR A 1104 -2.95 10.11 20.93
C THR A 1104 -4.28 10.76 20.51
N TYR A 1105 -4.48 10.97 19.23
CA TYR A 1105 -5.69 11.50 18.59
C TYR A 1105 -5.96 10.69 17.33
N GLU A 1106 -7.20 10.24 17.16
CA GLU A 1106 -7.68 9.63 15.93
C GLU A 1106 -8.32 10.70 15.04
N VAL A 1107 -7.95 10.76 13.78
CA VAL A 1107 -8.48 11.68 12.78
C VAL A 1107 -9.32 10.90 11.78
N TYR A 1108 -10.54 11.35 11.52
CA TYR A 1108 -11.51 10.70 10.66
C TYR A 1108 -11.98 11.63 9.54
N ARG A 1109 -12.37 11.07 8.40
CA ARG A 1109 -12.97 11.78 7.26
C ARG A 1109 -14.23 11.11 6.74
N ALA A 1110 -15.18 11.92 6.26
CA ALA A 1110 -16.35 11.49 5.50
C ALA A 1110 -16.63 12.45 4.33
N ASP A 1111 -17.32 11.97 3.30
CA ASP A 1111 -17.71 12.77 2.13
C ASP A 1111 -19.06 13.51 2.33
N ASN A 1112 -19.71 13.32 3.48
CA ASN A 1112 -20.93 14.03 3.86
C ASN A 1112 -21.03 14.20 5.39
N THR A 1113 -21.87 15.13 5.86
CA THR A 1113 -21.98 15.53 7.29
C THR A 1113 -22.36 14.40 8.24
N ASP A 1114 -23.10 13.40 7.75
CA ASP A 1114 -23.68 12.31 8.55
C ASP A 1114 -23.22 10.93 8.05
N GLY A 1115 -22.17 10.89 7.22
CA GLY A 1115 -21.71 9.70 6.52
C GLY A 1115 -20.85 8.81 7.41
N PRO A 1116 -20.54 7.58 6.97
CA PRO A 1116 -19.58 6.75 7.71
C PRO A 1116 -18.21 7.44 7.71
N PHE A 1117 -17.75 7.81 8.91
CA PHE A 1117 -16.44 8.41 9.12
C PHE A 1117 -15.37 7.32 9.08
N THR A 1118 -14.44 7.44 8.13
CA THR A 1118 -13.30 6.53 7.95
C THR A 1118 -12.11 7.07 8.73
N LEU A 1119 -11.43 6.21 9.49
CA LEU A 1119 -10.21 6.59 10.22
C LEU A 1119 -9.08 6.84 9.21
N LEU A 1120 -8.50 8.04 9.24
CA LEU A 1120 -7.34 8.39 8.42
C LEU A 1120 -6.03 8.11 9.16
N ALA A 1121 -5.96 8.43 10.45
CA ALA A 1121 -4.74 8.24 11.24
C ALA A 1121 -5.00 8.24 12.76
N GLU A 1122 -4.11 7.60 13.51
CA GLU A 1122 -3.92 7.85 14.94
C GLU A 1122 -2.55 8.52 15.16
N THR A 1123 -2.53 9.70 15.78
CA THR A 1123 -1.34 10.55 15.91
C THR A 1123 -1.22 11.16 17.30
N SER A 1124 -0.01 11.27 17.85
CA SER A 1124 0.24 12.05 19.07
C SER A 1124 0.43 13.55 18.79
N GLN A 1125 0.51 13.93 17.51
CA GLN A 1125 0.64 15.32 17.09
C GLN A 1125 -0.70 16.06 17.19
N LEU A 1126 -0.64 17.40 17.19
CA LEU A 1126 -1.81 18.29 17.27
C LEU A 1126 -2.25 18.84 15.92
N THR A 1127 -1.62 18.34 14.87
CA THR A 1127 -1.85 18.69 13.47
C THR A 1127 -1.89 17.41 12.64
N PHE A 1128 -2.69 17.44 11.58
CA PHE A 1128 -2.77 16.38 10.60
C PHE A 1128 -2.98 16.98 9.21
N ASP A 1129 -2.17 16.55 8.25
CA ASP A 1129 -2.29 16.93 6.85
C ASP A 1129 -3.01 15.84 6.08
N ASP A 1130 -4.23 16.13 5.65
CA ASP A 1130 -4.92 15.29 4.66
C ASP A 1130 -4.53 15.79 3.27
N THR A 1131 -3.55 15.13 2.65
CA THR A 1131 -3.04 15.44 1.31
C THR A 1131 -3.79 14.71 0.19
N ASN A 1132 -4.79 13.88 0.55
CA ASN A 1132 -5.54 13.04 -0.38
C ASN A 1132 -6.97 13.54 -0.57
N LEU A 1133 -7.14 14.85 -0.79
CA LEU A 1133 -8.44 15.44 -1.15
C LEU A 1133 -8.56 15.63 -2.66
N LEU A 1134 -9.74 15.34 -3.21
CA LEU A 1134 -10.03 15.67 -4.60
C LEU A 1134 -10.24 17.20 -4.72
N PRO A 1135 -9.56 17.91 -5.65
CA PRO A 1135 -9.80 19.33 -5.89
C PRO A 1135 -11.27 19.67 -6.12
N GLY A 1136 -11.82 20.59 -5.33
CA GLY A 1136 -13.23 21.01 -5.42
C GLY A 1136 -14.25 20.10 -4.71
N SER A 1137 -13.80 19.06 -3.99
CA SER A 1137 -14.69 18.21 -3.17
C SER A 1137 -14.93 18.78 -1.76
N LEU A 1138 -16.01 18.34 -1.11
CA LEU A 1138 -16.32 18.68 0.29
C LEU A 1138 -15.92 17.49 1.17
N ALA A 1139 -15.14 17.74 2.22
CA ALA A 1139 -14.74 16.74 3.20
C ALA A 1139 -15.13 17.18 4.62
N PHE A 1140 -15.56 16.21 5.43
CA PHE A 1140 -15.99 16.39 6.80
C PHE A 1140 -15.07 15.63 7.73
N TYR A 1141 -14.59 16.27 8.79
CA TYR A 1141 -13.59 15.69 9.67
C TYR A 1141 -14.07 15.58 11.12
N HIS A 1142 -13.67 14.49 11.77
CA HIS A 1142 -13.74 14.35 13.22
C HIS A 1142 -12.36 14.05 13.78
N VAL A 1143 -12.03 14.67 14.92
CA VAL A 1143 -10.81 14.35 15.68
C VAL A 1143 -11.23 13.87 17.06
N ARG A 1144 -10.68 12.72 17.48
CA ARG A 1144 -11.02 12.08 18.75
C ARG A 1144 -9.76 11.81 19.57
N ALA A 1145 -9.65 12.45 20.72
CA ALA A 1145 -8.55 12.19 21.67
C ALA A 1145 -8.61 10.75 22.24
N ARG A 1146 -7.43 10.15 22.45
CA ARG A 1146 -7.18 8.79 22.92
C ARG A 1146 -6.12 8.74 24.01
N GLY A 1147 -6.25 7.79 24.92
CA GLY A 1147 -5.30 7.57 26.03
C GLY A 1147 -5.33 8.61 27.17
N GLY A 1148 -6.22 9.60 27.13
CA GLY A 1148 -6.40 10.57 28.23
C GLY A 1148 -7.73 10.48 28.95
N ILE A 1149 -7.73 10.99 30.19
CA ILE A 1149 -8.87 11.37 31.06
C ILE A 1149 -10.28 10.86 30.68
#